data_AF-A0A924IQH2-F1
#
_entry.id   AF-A0A924IQH2-F1
#
_cell.length_a   1.000
_cell.length_b   1.000
_cell.length_c   1.000
_cell.angle_alpha   90.00
_cell.angle_beta   90.00
_cell.angle_gamma   90.00
#
_symmetry.space_group_name_H-M   'P 1'
#
loop_
_entity.id
_entity.type
_entity.pdbx_description
1 polymer ?
#
loop_
_entity_poly.entity_id
_entity_poly.type
_entity_poly.pdbx_seq_one_letter_code
_entity_poly.pdbx_strand_id
1 'polypeptide(L)'
;MSALFLDRRDDGSVSLFIDGDLQFDSRDEAVYHECLALPALALAERRCPTDLRALICGGGDGLVARELLKSPHLTAVDLVDYDPDVVGLARSALTPWNGASLADGRLTAHITDAWAFTADAVAADRHYGLIVADFTLPQDQVGATLHSVDWYERLAHLLTLDGVLAVNAASPSATPEAYWSIYNAMRTAGLHVRPYRIALPSFEAEGYGPDWGFLLASPTPIPATAFADDLMFASPRLALQDAAQLRRLAVFPLAVADVRATAIPARASSDLLLRYLGLRRDGLAVAAFPLAAGTAWDGFAQATDPIAVPPADVGQGFLPAAISAAIAAGPAGSGDGDTLLARVLTLMPALQPHQTRTMVESLMQDPGRFLGAIDLDDLVERLLSRAAELPQRIVEELRHLKSRLHEVLADGTVLLRLGMRVVTVLVVVVIVANLIYPDAAYGKGGGHVSSTSGFSHSAQVSPTGAAAPVMARGSGFRSHFTGRRQTIDESGFVYPARNYRYHRTLWPFYSHSQGTGHSTHPADGTASDVAAEIGSFYRLSPETDVLDDGRLAMTLTDRTFLLIDDELVHVVDRTTGRDVFALLRQDTLIFRLSQELARQRTGLVQTINAKKAWNAWVSWLSFVPWYSGDTLEVQNLQETLAKLSTAQIGLGIVPPAAPSPPKPPVPGAHELFTSVWLLPDGSGVVAELPDHALGLLTPTSWGPLSGNSQPVSGPYPTGFRNALADVLGTLVKDADGTTKGLTQAQMETMKAIQALEADKRDYTQLQRSGMSEVDYGTTEIPVDEALRRTERDLAQSKQDLSRIETRMVQWPAEVTTARYMLAHFQQGH
;
A
#
# COMPACT_ATOMS: atom_id res chain seq x y z
N MET A 1 -1.47 -8.40 -0.21
CA MET A 1 -1.19 -9.15 -1.45
C MET A 1 0.11 -9.87 -1.22
N SER A 2 0.07 -11.19 -1.23
CA SER A 2 1.25 -12.06 -1.14
C SER A 2 2.06 -11.91 -2.45
N ALA A 3 3.38 -11.87 -2.36
CA ALA A 3 4.24 -11.85 -3.54
C ALA A 3 4.48 -13.29 -4.02
N LEU A 4 3.86 -13.67 -5.13
CA LEU A 4 4.05 -14.99 -5.76
C LEU A 4 5.20 -14.95 -6.78
N PHE A 5 6.16 -15.86 -6.66
CA PHE A 5 7.25 -16.02 -7.62
C PHE A 5 7.39 -17.48 -8.06
N LEU A 6 7.33 -17.70 -9.37
CA LEU A 6 7.46 -19.01 -10.00
C LEU A 6 8.77 -19.09 -10.78
N ASP A 7 9.78 -19.76 -10.21
CA ASP A 7 11.08 -19.98 -10.84
C ASP A 7 11.00 -21.16 -11.82
N ARG A 8 11.21 -20.91 -13.12
CA ARG A 8 11.22 -21.94 -14.17
C ARG A 8 12.64 -22.16 -14.66
N ARG A 9 13.14 -23.39 -14.55
CA ARG A 9 14.51 -23.76 -14.91
C ARG A 9 14.59 -24.39 -16.29
N ASP A 10 15.79 -24.36 -16.88
CA ASP A 10 16.05 -24.87 -18.23
C ASP A 10 15.79 -26.39 -18.37
N ASP A 11 15.87 -27.13 -17.26
CA ASP A 11 15.58 -28.57 -17.23
C ASP A 11 14.07 -28.88 -17.15
N GLY A 12 13.23 -27.85 -17.18
CA GLY A 12 11.78 -27.96 -17.07
C GLY A 12 11.28 -28.09 -15.63
N SER A 13 12.16 -28.08 -14.62
CA SER A 13 11.74 -28.01 -13.21
C SER A 13 11.24 -26.61 -12.84
N VAL A 14 10.35 -26.57 -11.84
CA VAL A 14 9.77 -25.34 -11.30
C VAL A 14 9.87 -25.30 -9.78
N SER A 15 10.01 -24.11 -9.21
CA SER A 15 9.83 -23.85 -7.78
C SER A 15 8.85 -22.70 -7.56
N LEU A 16 7.97 -22.85 -6.58
CA LEU A 16 7.05 -21.80 -6.15
C LEU A 16 7.55 -21.17 -4.85
N PHE A 17 7.61 -19.85 -4.83
CA PHE A 17 7.88 -19.04 -3.65
C PHE A 17 6.70 -18.12 -3.36
N ILE A 18 6.38 -17.96 -2.08
CA ILE A 18 5.37 -17.03 -1.57
C ILE A 18 6.05 -16.17 -0.51
N ASP A 19 6.05 -14.85 -0.72
CA ASP A 19 6.72 -13.87 0.14
C ASP A 19 8.22 -14.17 0.38
N GLY A 20 8.85 -14.83 -0.60
CA GLY A 20 10.25 -15.23 -0.57
C GLY A 20 10.53 -16.58 0.11
N ASP A 21 9.54 -17.22 0.73
CA ASP A 21 9.66 -18.57 1.30
C ASP A 21 9.34 -19.62 0.23
N LEU A 22 10.17 -20.68 0.14
CA LEU A 22 9.96 -21.81 -0.76
C LEU A 22 8.73 -22.62 -0.31
N GLN A 23 7.78 -22.84 -1.21
CA GLN A 23 6.60 -23.67 -0.96
C GLN A 23 6.78 -25.09 -1.48
N PHE A 24 7.26 -25.22 -2.71
CA PHE A 24 7.66 -26.51 -3.25
C PHE A 24 8.72 -26.36 -4.35
N ASP A 25 9.51 -27.40 -4.54
CA ASP A 25 10.36 -27.61 -5.70
C ASP A 25 9.92 -28.89 -6.42
N SER A 26 9.62 -28.80 -7.71
CA SER A 26 9.15 -29.96 -8.50
C SER A 26 10.10 -31.17 -8.51
N ARG A 27 11.37 -30.99 -8.14
CA ARG A 27 12.36 -32.08 -8.04
C ARG A 27 12.09 -33.01 -6.85
N ASP A 28 11.49 -32.50 -5.78
CA ASP A 28 11.21 -33.28 -4.57
C ASP A 28 9.82 -33.05 -3.93
N GLU A 29 8.94 -32.26 -4.56
CA GLU A 29 7.56 -32.03 -4.10
C GLU A 29 6.80 -33.32 -3.85
N ALA A 30 7.06 -34.34 -4.66
CA ALA A 30 6.41 -35.64 -4.53
C ALA A 30 6.70 -36.28 -3.17
N VAL A 31 7.89 -36.06 -2.62
CA VAL A 31 8.26 -36.55 -1.30
C VAL A 31 7.41 -35.89 -0.23
N TYR A 32 7.28 -34.56 -0.29
CA TYR A 32 6.46 -33.77 0.64
C TYR A 32 4.99 -34.16 0.57
N HIS A 33 4.38 -34.08 -0.62
CA HIS A 33 2.94 -34.27 -0.78
C HIS A 33 2.51 -35.72 -0.54
N GLU A 34 3.33 -36.71 -0.91
CA GLU A 34 3.04 -38.10 -0.56
C GLU A 34 3.07 -38.30 0.95
N CYS A 35 4.07 -37.73 1.63
CA CYS A 35 4.21 -37.84 3.08
C CYS A 35 3.08 -37.15 3.83
N LEU A 36 2.57 -36.02 3.34
CA LEU A 36 1.43 -35.33 3.94
C LEU A 36 0.10 -36.06 3.67
N ALA A 37 -0.12 -36.54 2.44
CA ALA A 37 -1.43 -37.01 2.00
C ALA A 37 -1.65 -38.53 2.16
N LEU A 38 -0.71 -39.38 1.71
CA LEU A 38 -0.96 -40.81 1.54
C LEU A 38 -1.12 -41.59 2.87
N PRO A 39 -0.34 -41.34 3.94
CA PRO A 39 -0.55 -41.98 5.23
C PRO A 39 -1.93 -41.71 5.81
N ALA A 40 -2.40 -40.47 5.68
CA ALA A 40 -3.69 -40.02 6.19
C ALA A 40 -4.84 -40.62 5.39
N LEU A 41 -4.73 -40.58 4.06
CA LEU A 41 -5.70 -41.18 3.15
C LEU A 41 -5.86 -42.68 3.39
N ALA A 42 -4.75 -43.44 3.42
CA ALA A 42 -4.82 -44.90 3.60
C ALA A 42 -5.43 -45.29 4.95
N LEU A 43 -5.15 -44.52 6.01
CA LEU A 43 -5.77 -44.73 7.32
C LEU A 43 -7.26 -44.35 7.31
N ALA A 44 -7.61 -43.24 6.68
CA ALA A 44 -8.99 -42.79 6.54
C ALA A 44 -9.83 -43.78 5.73
N GLU A 45 -9.32 -44.34 4.63
CA GLU A 45 -10.01 -45.38 3.84
C GLU A 45 -10.22 -46.66 4.64
N ARG A 46 -9.22 -47.07 5.43
CA ARG A 46 -9.32 -48.26 6.28
C ARG A 46 -10.38 -48.09 7.37
N ARG A 47 -10.53 -46.88 7.90
CA ARG A 47 -11.45 -46.56 9.01
C ARG A 47 -12.85 -46.16 8.54
N CYS A 48 -12.91 -45.47 7.42
CA CYS A 48 -14.11 -44.91 6.79
C CYS A 48 -14.17 -45.38 5.32
N PRO A 49 -14.47 -46.67 5.05
CA PRO A 49 -14.34 -47.26 3.72
C PRO A 49 -15.41 -46.82 2.70
N THR A 50 -16.46 -46.13 3.14
CA THR A 50 -17.58 -45.67 2.31
C THR A 50 -17.77 -44.17 2.44
N ASP A 51 -18.02 -43.50 1.31
CA ASP A 51 -18.34 -42.07 1.23
C ASP A 51 -17.33 -41.15 1.92
N LEU A 52 -16.03 -41.42 1.72
CA LEU A 52 -14.96 -40.62 2.31
C LEU A 52 -15.00 -39.19 1.74
N ARG A 53 -15.18 -38.21 2.61
CA ARG A 53 -15.11 -36.77 2.29
C ARG A 53 -13.85 -36.18 2.93
N ALA A 54 -13.13 -35.38 2.15
CA ALA A 54 -11.93 -34.68 2.61
C ALA A 54 -12.13 -33.16 2.67
N LEU A 55 -11.44 -32.53 3.62
CA LEU A 55 -11.22 -31.09 3.69
C LEU A 55 -9.71 -30.83 3.59
N ILE A 56 -9.29 -29.96 2.68
CA ILE A 56 -7.93 -29.44 2.59
C ILE A 56 -7.97 -27.97 3.03
N CYS A 57 -7.24 -27.61 4.07
CA CYS A 57 -7.06 -26.22 4.50
C CYS A 57 -5.66 -25.75 4.07
N GLY A 58 -5.58 -24.72 3.24
CA GLY A 58 -4.38 -24.39 2.47
C GLY A 58 -4.24 -25.28 1.23
N GLY A 59 -2.99 -25.56 0.82
CA GLY A 59 -2.69 -26.43 -0.32
C GLY A 59 -3.27 -25.96 -1.65
N GLY A 60 -3.44 -24.63 -1.83
CA GLY A 60 -4.02 -24.02 -3.02
C GLY A 60 -3.32 -24.36 -4.33
N ASP A 61 -2.06 -24.79 -4.29
CA ASP A 61 -1.27 -25.28 -5.43
C ASP A 61 -1.84 -26.58 -6.05
N GLY A 62 -2.64 -27.32 -5.30
CA GLY A 62 -3.35 -28.53 -5.74
C GLY A 62 -2.55 -29.83 -5.71
N LEU A 63 -1.30 -29.83 -5.23
CA LEU A 63 -0.44 -31.01 -5.20
C LEU A 63 -0.89 -32.01 -4.12
N VAL A 64 -1.41 -31.54 -2.97
CA VAL A 64 -2.09 -32.40 -1.98
C VAL A 64 -3.35 -33.03 -2.59
N ALA A 65 -4.18 -32.23 -3.24
CA ALA A 65 -5.41 -32.69 -3.88
C ALA A 65 -5.12 -33.80 -4.92
N ARG A 66 -4.05 -33.64 -5.71
CA ARG A 66 -3.59 -34.66 -6.67
C ARG A 66 -3.34 -36.00 -6.01
N GLU A 67 -2.69 -36.02 -4.84
CA GLU A 67 -2.40 -37.25 -4.11
C GLU A 67 -3.68 -37.88 -3.55
N LEU A 68 -4.58 -37.07 -2.98
CA LEU A 68 -5.84 -37.57 -2.42
C LEU A 68 -6.77 -38.15 -3.49
N LEU A 69 -6.88 -37.49 -4.65
CA LEU A 69 -7.78 -37.88 -5.74
C LEU A 69 -7.38 -39.19 -6.44
N LYS A 70 -6.22 -39.78 -6.12
CA LYS A 70 -5.85 -41.14 -6.53
C LYS A 70 -6.75 -42.21 -5.90
N SER A 71 -7.38 -41.90 -4.75
CA SER A 71 -8.32 -42.81 -4.10
C SER A 71 -9.65 -42.86 -4.86
N PRO A 72 -10.18 -44.07 -5.15
CA PRO A 72 -11.55 -44.22 -5.64
C PRO A 72 -12.61 -44.15 -4.51
N HIS A 73 -12.21 -44.25 -3.24
CA HIS A 73 -13.11 -44.17 -2.08
C HIS A 73 -13.47 -42.72 -1.71
N LEU A 74 -12.66 -41.76 -2.18
CA LEU A 74 -12.88 -40.34 -1.98
C LEU A 74 -14.00 -39.83 -2.89
N THR A 75 -15.08 -39.34 -2.28
CA THR A 75 -16.32 -38.92 -2.96
C THR A 75 -16.43 -37.41 -3.13
N ALA A 76 -15.87 -36.63 -2.21
CA ALA A 76 -15.83 -35.17 -2.28
C ALA A 76 -14.61 -34.61 -1.55
N VAL A 77 -14.07 -33.51 -2.07
CA VAL A 77 -12.96 -32.75 -1.50
C VAL A 77 -13.35 -31.28 -1.45
N ASP A 78 -13.43 -30.70 -0.25
CA ASP A 78 -13.46 -29.26 -0.09
C ASP A 78 -12.02 -28.77 0.07
N LEU A 79 -11.52 -27.92 -0.84
CA LEU A 79 -10.21 -27.26 -0.71
C LEU A 79 -10.45 -25.80 -0.34
N VAL A 80 -9.81 -25.31 0.71
CA VAL A 80 -10.00 -23.94 1.22
C VAL A 80 -8.67 -23.23 1.25
N ASP A 81 -8.52 -22.21 0.41
CA ASP A 81 -7.36 -21.35 0.38
C ASP A 81 -7.82 -19.88 0.33
N TYR A 82 -7.14 -18.98 1.03
CA TYR A 82 -7.56 -17.58 1.09
C TYR A 82 -7.04 -16.76 -0.10
N ASP A 83 -6.00 -17.24 -0.78
CA ASP A 83 -5.31 -16.50 -1.81
C ASP A 83 -5.82 -16.90 -3.21
N PRO A 84 -6.64 -16.06 -3.89
CA PRO A 84 -7.14 -16.34 -5.22
C PRO A 84 -6.01 -16.51 -6.25
N ASP A 85 -4.86 -15.86 -6.05
CA ASP A 85 -3.76 -15.90 -7.00
C ASP A 85 -3.03 -17.25 -6.95
N VAL A 86 -2.91 -17.88 -5.77
CA VAL A 86 -2.36 -19.24 -5.62
C VAL A 86 -3.26 -20.26 -6.32
N VAL A 87 -4.58 -20.19 -6.09
CA VAL A 87 -5.57 -21.07 -6.75
C VAL A 87 -5.60 -20.83 -8.26
N GLY A 88 -5.49 -19.57 -8.69
CA GLY A 88 -5.36 -19.20 -10.11
C GLY A 88 -4.12 -19.80 -10.77
N LEU A 89 -2.99 -19.78 -10.06
CA LEU A 89 -1.74 -20.39 -10.51
C LEU A 89 -1.86 -21.92 -10.61
N ALA A 90 -2.54 -22.55 -9.65
CA ALA A 90 -2.84 -23.98 -9.63
C ALA A 90 -3.71 -24.43 -10.82
N ARG A 91 -4.70 -23.63 -11.19
CA ARG A 91 -5.58 -23.88 -12.34
C ARG A 91 -4.94 -23.62 -13.70
N SER A 92 -3.76 -22.99 -13.74
CA SER A 92 -3.10 -22.58 -14.97
C SER A 92 -1.65 -23.07 -15.05
N ALA A 93 -0.71 -22.33 -14.46
CA ALA A 93 0.72 -22.55 -14.60
C ALA A 93 1.22 -23.86 -13.97
N LEU A 94 0.57 -24.34 -12.91
CA LEU A 94 0.95 -25.56 -12.18
C LEU A 94 0.20 -26.81 -12.62
N THR A 95 -0.73 -26.70 -13.57
CA THR A 95 -1.52 -27.85 -14.06
C THR A 95 -0.67 -29.08 -14.45
N PRO A 96 0.53 -28.93 -15.08
CA PRO A 96 1.39 -30.07 -15.36
C PRO A 96 1.91 -30.83 -14.12
N TRP A 97 2.01 -30.17 -12.97
CA TRP A 97 2.52 -30.75 -11.73
C TRP A 97 1.39 -31.25 -10.83
N ASN A 98 0.31 -30.48 -10.67
CA ASN A 98 -0.84 -30.91 -9.87
C ASN A 98 -1.77 -31.88 -10.61
N GLY A 99 -1.48 -32.22 -11.87
CA GLY A 99 -2.24 -33.21 -12.63
C GLY A 99 -3.68 -32.78 -12.90
N ALA A 100 -3.92 -31.47 -12.99
CA ALA A 100 -5.26 -30.87 -13.10
C ALA A 100 -6.20 -31.26 -11.95
N SER A 101 -5.68 -31.50 -10.75
CA SER A 101 -6.46 -31.92 -9.57
C SER A 101 -7.61 -30.97 -9.24
N LEU A 102 -7.44 -29.67 -9.45
CA LEU A 102 -8.50 -28.66 -9.22
C LEU A 102 -9.66 -28.73 -10.22
N ALA A 103 -9.53 -29.48 -11.32
CA ALA A 103 -10.58 -29.71 -12.31
C ALA A 103 -11.30 -31.06 -12.12
N ASP A 104 -10.90 -31.88 -11.13
CA ASP A 104 -11.62 -33.11 -10.81
C ASP A 104 -13.00 -32.78 -10.25
N GLY A 105 -14.05 -33.39 -10.80
CA GLY A 105 -15.44 -33.11 -10.43
C GLY A 105 -15.80 -33.46 -8.98
N ARG A 106 -14.91 -34.14 -8.24
CA ARG A 106 -15.04 -34.40 -6.80
C ARG A 106 -14.52 -33.24 -5.95
N LEU A 107 -13.75 -32.32 -6.51
CA LEU A 107 -13.12 -31.22 -5.77
C LEU A 107 -13.90 -29.92 -5.93
N THR A 108 -14.16 -29.24 -4.82
CA THR A 108 -14.68 -27.87 -4.77
C THR A 108 -13.67 -26.98 -4.06
N ALA A 109 -13.13 -25.98 -4.76
CA ALA A 109 -12.21 -25.00 -4.19
C ALA A 109 -12.99 -23.77 -3.69
N HIS A 110 -12.77 -23.39 -2.44
CA HIS A 110 -13.38 -22.27 -1.74
C HIS A 110 -12.31 -21.21 -1.50
N ILE A 111 -12.44 -20.04 -2.15
CA ILE A 111 -11.52 -18.92 -1.95
C ILE A 111 -11.98 -18.12 -0.74
N THR A 112 -11.53 -18.49 0.45
CA THR A 112 -11.93 -17.88 1.71
C THR A 112 -10.93 -18.19 2.81
N ASP A 113 -10.97 -17.39 3.88
CA ASP A 113 -10.24 -17.68 5.11
C ASP A 113 -10.69 -19.02 5.73
N ALA A 114 -9.71 -19.82 6.17
CA ALA A 114 -9.95 -21.16 6.70
C ALA A 114 -10.67 -21.14 8.06
N TRP A 115 -10.50 -20.09 8.88
CA TRP A 115 -11.28 -19.93 10.12
C TRP A 115 -12.75 -19.67 9.83
N ALA A 116 -13.05 -18.81 8.86
CA ALA A 116 -14.42 -18.53 8.43
C ALA A 116 -15.09 -19.79 7.88
N PHE A 117 -14.45 -20.48 6.92
CA PHE A 117 -15.02 -21.70 6.33
C PHE A 117 -15.29 -22.78 7.38
N THR A 118 -14.32 -23.05 8.26
CA THR A 118 -14.48 -24.08 9.28
C THR A 118 -15.51 -23.69 10.34
N ALA A 119 -15.69 -22.39 10.64
CA ALA A 119 -16.78 -21.93 11.49
C ALA A 119 -18.16 -22.19 10.86
N ASP A 120 -18.32 -21.89 9.58
CA ASP A 120 -19.57 -22.17 8.85
C ASP A 120 -19.82 -23.68 8.71
N ALA A 121 -18.78 -24.47 8.48
CA ALA A 121 -18.87 -25.94 8.43
C ALA A 121 -19.33 -26.52 9.77
N VAL A 122 -18.81 -26.02 10.90
CA VAL A 122 -19.25 -26.40 12.25
C VAL A 122 -20.72 -26.01 12.45
N ALA A 123 -21.10 -24.79 12.11
CA ALA A 123 -22.48 -24.32 12.25
C ALA A 123 -23.47 -25.13 11.38
N ALA A 124 -23.00 -25.64 10.24
CA ALA A 124 -23.75 -26.50 9.32
C ALA A 124 -23.65 -28.00 9.65
N ASP A 125 -23.06 -28.39 10.78
CA ASP A 125 -22.90 -29.78 11.22
C ASP A 125 -22.18 -30.68 10.19
N ARG A 126 -21.25 -30.09 9.42
CA ARG A 126 -20.47 -30.81 8.42
C ARG A 126 -19.33 -31.59 9.08
N HIS A 127 -19.15 -32.82 8.63
CA HIS A 127 -18.10 -33.70 9.12
C HIS A 127 -17.27 -34.30 7.98
N TYR A 128 -15.99 -34.52 8.23
CA TYR A 128 -15.02 -35.02 7.28
C TYR A 128 -14.31 -36.27 7.83
N GLY A 129 -14.15 -37.29 6.98
CA GLY A 129 -13.36 -38.48 7.32
C GLY A 129 -11.86 -38.25 7.15
N LEU A 130 -11.48 -37.22 6.41
CA LEU A 130 -10.09 -36.81 6.21
C LEU A 130 -10.00 -35.27 6.25
N ILE A 131 -9.08 -34.73 7.03
CA ILE A 131 -8.72 -33.32 6.97
C ILE A 131 -7.21 -33.23 6.74
N VAL A 132 -6.76 -32.35 5.84
CA VAL A 132 -5.35 -32.05 5.61
C VAL A 132 -5.15 -30.55 5.81
N ALA A 133 -4.28 -30.16 6.74
CA ALA A 133 -3.87 -28.77 6.93
C ALA A 133 -2.47 -28.58 6.34
N ASP A 134 -2.41 -27.85 5.23
CA ASP A 134 -1.21 -27.56 4.47
C ASP A 134 -0.97 -26.05 4.38
N PHE A 135 -0.60 -25.48 5.52
CA PHE A 135 -0.30 -24.05 5.66
C PHE A 135 1.20 -23.78 5.56
N THR A 136 1.55 -22.56 5.15
CA THR A 136 2.91 -22.04 5.24
C THR A 136 3.33 -21.87 6.70
N LEU A 137 4.63 -21.83 6.99
CA LEU A 137 5.09 -21.51 8.34
C LEU A 137 4.67 -20.07 8.71
N PRO A 138 4.17 -19.85 9.93
CA PRO A 138 3.65 -18.54 10.30
C PRO A 138 4.78 -17.53 10.47
N GLN A 139 4.66 -16.41 9.75
CA GLN A 139 5.56 -15.25 9.86
C GLN A 139 4.98 -14.15 10.77
N ASP A 140 3.68 -14.22 11.07
CA ASP A 140 2.96 -13.27 11.91
C ASP A 140 1.98 -13.96 12.86
N GLN A 141 1.33 -13.16 13.69
CA GLN A 141 0.41 -13.66 14.72
C GLN A 141 -0.85 -14.28 14.11
N VAL A 142 -1.30 -13.80 12.95
CA VAL A 142 -2.50 -14.32 12.27
C VAL A 142 -2.24 -15.74 11.77
N GLY A 143 -1.13 -15.97 11.07
CA GLY A 143 -0.72 -17.31 10.64
C GLY A 143 -0.49 -18.25 11.82
N ALA A 144 0.09 -17.76 12.93
CA ALA A 144 0.34 -18.58 14.11
C ALA A 144 -0.96 -19.13 14.73
N THR A 145 -2.10 -18.46 14.52
CA THR A 145 -3.40 -18.94 15.01
C THR A 145 -3.81 -20.28 14.37
N LEU A 146 -3.41 -20.54 13.13
CA LEU A 146 -3.70 -21.78 12.38
C LEU A 146 -2.88 -22.99 12.85
N HIS A 147 -2.06 -22.83 13.88
CA HIS A 147 -1.30 -23.90 14.54
C HIS A 147 -1.56 -23.96 16.04
N SER A 148 -2.62 -23.29 16.51
CA SER A 148 -2.97 -23.18 17.92
C SER A 148 -3.86 -24.33 18.41
N VAL A 149 -3.96 -24.47 19.73
CA VAL A 149 -4.92 -25.38 20.38
C VAL A 149 -6.34 -25.11 19.87
N ASP A 150 -6.74 -23.83 19.82
CA ASP A 150 -8.09 -23.41 19.44
C ASP A 150 -8.43 -23.80 17.99
N TRP A 151 -7.42 -23.78 17.11
CA TRP A 151 -7.56 -24.26 15.73
C TRP A 151 -7.78 -25.77 15.69
N TYR A 152 -6.98 -26.54 16.41
CA TYR A 152 -7.12 -28.00 16.43
C TYR A 152 -8.38 -28.47 17.16
N GLU A 153 -8.88 -27.74 18.16
CA GLU A 153 -10.19 -28.00 18.79
C GLU A 153 -11.32 -27.86 17.76
N ARG A 154 -11.23 -26.86 16.86
CA ARG A 154 -12.18 -26.68 15.76
C ARG A 154 -12.09 -27.81 14.74
N LEU A 155 -10.87 -28.18 14.31
CA LEU A 155 -10.70 -29.29 13.38
C LEU A 155 -11.16 -30.63 13.98
N ALA A 156 -10.94 -30.85 15.29
CA ALA A 156 -11.43 -32.03 15.99
C ALA A 156 -12.96 -32.14 15.96
N HIS A 157 -13.68 -31.02 16.02
CA HIS A 157 -15.14 -31.00 15.90
C HIS A 157 -15.63 -31.34 14.48
N LEU A 158 -14.84 -31.00 13.45
CA LEU A 158 -15.18 -31.30 12.05
C LEU A 158 -14.80 -32.73 11.63
N LEU A 159 -14.00 -33.44 12.43
CA LEU A 159 -13.67 -34.83 12.13
C LEU A 159 -14.85 -35.75 12.48
N THR A 160 -15.10 -36.75 11.65
CA THR A 160 -15.87 -37.92 12.10
C THR A 160 -15.12 -38.62 13.24
N LEU A 161 -15.81 -39.46 14.02
CA LEU A 161 -15.20 -40.16 15.16
C LEU A 161 -13.92 -40.93 14.78
N ASP A 162 -13.92 -41.56 13.60
CA ASP A 162 -12.77 -42.30 13.06
C ASP A 162 -11.99 -41.55 11.99
N GLY A 163 -12.26 -40.25 11.85
CA GLY A 163 -11.61 -39.38 10.88
C GLY A 163 -10.14 -39.15 11.18
N VAL A 164 -9.38 -38.80 10.15
CA VAL A 164 -7.93 -38.59 10.23
C VAL A 164 -7.60 -37.15 9.86
N LEU A 165 -6.74 -36.52 10.64
CA LEU A 165 -6.15 -35.21 10.37
C LEU A 165 -4.67 -35.38 10.02
N ALA A 166 -4.21 -34.75 8.96
CA ALA A 166 -2.81 -34.63 8.59
C ALA A 166 -2.37 -33.17 8.61
N VAL A 167 -1.19 -32.90 9.15
CA VAL A 167 -0.66 -31.54 9.29
C VAL A 167 0.82 -31.55 8.92
N ASN A 168 1.24 -30.62 8.06
CA ASN A 168 2.67 -30.34 7.89
C ASN A 168 3.19 -29.61 9.14
N ALA A 169 4.41 -29.90 9.56
CA ALA A 169 5.00 -29.27 10.72
C ALA A 169 6.49 -28.97 10.45
N ALA A 170 6.96 -27.82 10.95
CA ALA A 170 8.33 -27.36 10.79
C ALA A 170 9.39 -28.46 11.07
N SER A 171 10.64 -28.23 10.66
CA SER A 171 11.73 -29.18 10.91
C SER A 171 11.85 -29.54 12.41
N PRO A 172 11.66 -30.81 12.80
CA PRO A 172 11.91 -31.24 14.18
C PRO A 172 13.40 -31.19 14.54
N SER A 173 14.32 -31.27 13.56
CA SER A 173 15.75 -31.17 13.85
C SER A 173 16.23 -29.72 13.99
N ALA A 174 15.71 -28.78 13.19
CA ALA A 174 16.12 -27.38 13.24
C ALA A 174 15.31 -26.56 14.27
N THR A 175 14.01 -26.81 14.36
CA THR A 175 13.07 -26.10 15.24
C THR A 175 12.25 -27.09 16.10
N PRO A 176 12.90 -27.91 16.96
CA PRO A 176 12.23 -28.95 17.73
C PRO A 176 11.12 -28.39 18.62
N GLU A 177 11.31 -27.22 19.24
CA GLU A 177 10.30 -26.60 20.09
C GLU A 177 9.03 -26.23 19.30
N ALA A 178 9.16 -25.74 18.06
CA ALA A 178 8.02 -25.41 17.21
C ALA A 178 7.26 -26.67 16.80
N TYR A 179 7.98 -27.68 16.29
CA TYR A 179 7.38 -28.96 15.90
C TYR A 179 6.61 -29.61 17.06
N TRP A 180 7.22 -29.68 18.24
CA TRP A 180 6.58 -30.29 19.41
C TRP A 180 5.50 -29.42 20.05
N SER A 181 5.55 -28.09 19.90
CA SER A 181 4.47 -27.19 20.30
C SER A 181 3.20 -27.48 19.50
N ILE A 182 3.33 -27.67 18.18
CA ILE A 182 2.21 -28.04 17.30
C ILE A 182 1.65 -29.42 17.69
N TYR A 183 2.53 -30.41 17.88
CA TYR A 183 2.14 -31.73 18.37
C TYR A 183 1.37 -31.66 19.69
N ASN A 184 1.85 -30.88 20.66
CA ASN A 184 1.20 -30.71 21.95
C ASN A 184 -0.12 -29.95 21.83
N ALA A 185 -0.24 -28.99 20.90
CA ALA A 185 -1.48 -28.26 20.67
C ALA A 185 -2.60 -29.19 20.18
N MET A 186 -2.29 -30.08 19.23
CA MET A 186 -3.22 -31.11 18.75
C MET A 186 -3.63 -32.08 19.87
N ARG A 187 -2.68 -32.46 20.74
CA ARG A 187 -2.98 -33.31 21.90
C ARG A 187 -3.87 -32.63 22.93
N THR A 188 -3.63 -31.36 23.20
CA THR A 188 -4.46 -30.54 24.08
C THR A 188 -5.88 -30.43 23.54
N ALA A 189 -6.04 -30.35 22.22
CA ALA A 189 -7.34 -30.40 21.53
C ALA A 189 -8.03 -31.78 21.59
N GLY A 190 -7.46 -32.76 22.29
CA GLY A 190 -8.05 -34.09 22.50
C GLY A 190 -7.74 -35.11 21.41
N LEU A 191 -6.82 -34.81 20.48
CA LEU A 191 -6.48 -35.72 19.39
C LEU A 191 -5.33 -36.69 19.74
N HIS A 192 -5.37 -37.89 19.15
CA HIS A 192 -4.31 -38.89 19.26
C HIS A 192 -3.28 -38.73 18.14
N VAL A 193 -2.15 -38.10 18.45
CA VAL A 193 -1.16 -37.67 17.46
C VAL A 193 -0.02 -38.68 17.23
N ARG A 194 0.41 -38.84 15.99
CA ARG A 194 1.54 -39.65 15.51
C ARG A 194 2.53 -38.78 14.72
N PRO A 195 3.73 -38.53 15.25
CA PRO A 195 4.75 -37.73 14.60
C PRO A 195 5.61 -38.57 13.65
N TYR A 196 6.02 -37.98 12.52
CA TYR A 196 6.99 -38.55 11.59
C TYR A 196 7.70 -37.43 10.83
N ARG A 197 8.82 -37.75 10.17
CA ARG A 197 9.67 -36.78 9.47
C ARG A 197 10.42 -37.41 8.30
N ILE A 198 10.80 -36.59 7.34
CA ILE A 198 11.61 -37.01 6.18
C ILE A 198 12.57 -35.89 5.75
N ALA A 199 13.71 -36.25 5.15
CA ALA A 199 14.61 -35.29 4.55
C ALA A 199 14.02 -34.70 3.26
N LEU A 200 14.11 -33.38 3.10
CA LEU A 200 13.70 -32.66 1.89
C LEU A 200 14.87 -31.79 1.41
N PRO A 201 15.62 -32.24 0.38
CA PRO A 201 16.82 -31.54 -0.08
C PRO A 201 16.59 -30.08 -0.47
N SER A 202 15.46 -29.76 -1.11
CA SER A 202 15.12 -28.37 -1.47
C SER A 202 14.93 -27.48 -0.24
N PHE A 203 14.30 -28.00 0.82
CA PHE A 203 14.08 -27.27 2.06
C PHE A 203 15.38 -27.12 2.86
N GLU A 204 16.25 -28.13 2.84
CA GLU A 204 17.57 -28.03 3.44
C GLU A 204 18.42 -26.96 2.74
N ALA A 205 18.36 -26.88 1.41
CA ALA A 205 19.08 -25.87 0.62
C ALA A 205 18.65 -24.43 0.96
N GLU A 206 17.37 -24.22 1.28
CA GLU A 206 16.82 -22.93 1.70
C GLU A 206 16.93 -22.68 3.22
N GLY A 207 17.58 -23.58 3.96
CA GLY A 207 17.90 -23.39 5.38
C GLY A 207 16.74 -23.66 6.34
N TYR A 208 15.71 -24.39 5.91
CA TYR A 208 14.60 -24.81 6.79
C TYR A 208 14.98 -25.93 7.77
N GLY A 209 16.05 -26.68 7.47
CA GLY A 209 16.56 -27.77 8.28
C GLY A 209 16.84 -29.04 7.47
N PRO A 210 17.50 -30.04 8.07
CA PRO A 210 17.87 -31.29 7.39
C PRO A 210 16.68 -32.25 7.20
N ASP A 211 15.51 -31.90 7.75
CA ASP A 211 14.27 -32.67 7.65
C ASP A 211 13.05 -31.77 7.75
N TRP A 212 11.91 -32.32 7.34
CA TRP A 212 10.59 -31.73 7.52
C TRP A 212 9.67 -32.67 8.26
N GLY A 213 8.84 -32.11 9.13
CA GLY A 213 7.97 -32.83 10.03
C GLY A 213 6.54 -32.95 9.51
N PHE A 214 5.88 -34.02 9.93
CA PHE A 214 4.45 -34.23 9.68
C PHE A 214 3.79 -34.85 10.92
N LEU A 215 2.49 -34.62 11.06
CA LEU A 215 1.68 -35.09 12.18
C LEU A 215 0.38 -35.71 11.65
N LEU A 216 0.13 -36.98 11.98
CA LEU A 216 -1.19 -37.59 11.84
C LEU A 216 -1.93 -37.53 13.16
N ALA A 217 -3.24 -37.28 13.15
CA ALA A 217 -4.04 -37.25 14.34
C ALA A 217 -5.46 -37.75 14.09
N SER A 218 -6.16 -38.17 15.15
CA SER A 218 -7.52 -38.70 15.07
C SER A 218 -8.21 -38.55 16.44
N PRO A 219 -9.56 -38.43 16.49
CA PRO A 219 -10.30 -38.47 17.75
C PRO A 219 -10.18 -39.82 18.46
N THR A 220 -9.98 -40.92 17.71
CA THR A 220 -9.67 -42.24 18.26
C THR A 220 -8.18 -42.59 18.17
N PRO A 221 -7.64 -43.43 19.09
CA PRO A 221 -6.24 -43.85 19.06
C PRO A 221 -5.78 -44.40 17.72
N ILE A 222 -4.57 -44.05 17.29
CA ILE A 222 -3.92 -44.61 16.10
C ILE A 222 -2.87 -45.64 16.54
N PRO A 223 -3.20 -46.94 16.71
CA PRO A 223 -2.22 -47.93 17.14
C PRO A 223 -1.16 -48.18 16.05
N ALA A 224 0.01 -48.70 16.39
CA ALA A 224 1.01 -49.09 15.40
C ALA A 224 0.50 -50.12 14.38
N THR A 225 -0.37 -51.01 14.84
CA THR A 225 -1.07 -51.98 13.99
C THR A 225 -1.95 -51.34 12.92
N ALA A 226 -2.32 -50.05 13.07
CA ALA A 226 -3.06 -49.32 12.04
C ALA A 226 -2.23 -49.17 10.76
N PHE A 227 -0.90 -49.20 10.86
CA PHE A 227 0.04 -49.18 9.74
C PHE A 227 0.71 -50.54 9.59
N ALA A 228 -0.05 -51.64 9.63
CA ALA A 228 0.45 -52.98 9.35
C ALA A 228 0.92 -53.15 7.88
N ASP A 229 1.66 -54.22 7.59
CA ASP A 229 2.30 -54.42 6.27
C ASP A 229 1.28 -54.57 5.12
N ASP A 230 0.02 -54.82 5.45
CA ASP A 230 -1.10 -54.89 4.53
C ASP A 230 -1.70 -53.51 4.16
N LEU A 231 -1.24 -52.41 4.78
CA LEU A 231 -1.70 -51.06 4.45
C LEU A 231 -1.12 -50.64 3.10
N MET A 232 -2.01 -50.44 2.13
CA MET A 232 -1.67 -50.03 0.78
C MET A 232 -1.82 -48.52 0.62
N PHE A 233 -0.86 -47.87 -0.04
CA PHE A 233 -0.95 -46.47 -0.42
C PHE A 233 -1.43 -46.31 -1.87
N ALA A 234 -2.21 -45.28 -2.14
CA ALA A 234 -2.72 -44.98 -3.47
C ALA A 234 -1.59 -44.46 -4.39
N SER A 235 -1.09 -45.32 -5.29
CA SER A 235 -0.11 -45.02 -6.35
C SER A 235 1.00 -44.01 -5.99
N PRO A 236 1.88 -44.33 -5.01
CA PRO A 236 3.01 -43.49 -4.63
C PRO A 236 4.04 -43.39 -5.78
N ARG A 237 4.71 -42.24 -5.92
CA ARG A 237 5.76 -41.98 -6.92
C ARG A 237 7.16 -42.10 -6.31
N LEU A 238 7.41 -41.56 -5.12
CA LEU A 238 8.78 -41.46 -4.57
C LEU A 238 8.97 -41.96 -3.12
N ALA A 239 8.20 -41.49 -2.15
CA ALA A 239 8.63 -41.47 -0.74
C ALA A 239 7.94 -42.47 0.19
N LEU A 240 6.85 -43.10 -0.25
CA LEU A 240 6.06 -44.02 0.59
C LEU A 240 5.56 -45.23 -0.21
N GLN A 241 6.44 -46.21 -0.45
CA GLN A 241 6.05 -47.43 -1.17
C GLN A 241 5.34 -48.47 -0.29
N ASP A 242 5.67 -48.51 1.01
CA ASP A 242 5.10 -49.48 1.95
C ASP A 242 4.97 -48.92 3.38
N ALA A 243 4.14 -49.58 4.19
CA ALA A 243 3.91 -49.20 5.58
C ALA A 243 5.19 -49.29 6.45
N ALA A 244 6.15 -50.15 6.07
CA ALA A 244 7.42 -50.26 6.78
C ALA A 244 8.28 -49.01 6.61
N GLN A 245 8.22 -48.33 5.47
CA GLN A 245 8.87 -47.05 5.22
C GLN A 245 8.30 -45.96 6.12
N LEU A 246 6.97 -45.84 6.18
CA LEU A 246 6.32 -44.89 7.10
C LEU A 246 6.75 -45.15 8.55
N ARG A 247 6.83 -46.42 8.97
CA ARG A 247 7.33 -46.76 10.32
C ARG A 247 8.75 -46.27 10.59
N ARG A 248 9.63 -46.27 9.58
CA ARG A 248 10.99 -45.72 9.69
C ARG A 248 11.00 -44.20 9.80
N LEU A 249 10.06 -43.51 9.16
CA LEU A 249 9.95 -42.04 9.23
C LEU A 249 9.53 -41.52 10.62
N ALA A 250 8.90 -42.35 11.45
CA ALA A 250 8.55 -41.98 12.84
C ALA A 250 9.68 -42.22 13.86
N VAL A 251 10.92 -42.42 13.40
CA VAL A 251 12.08 -42.59 14.28
C VAL A 251 12.77 -41.23 14.47
N PHE A 252 12.84 -40.81 15.73
CA PHE A 252 13.45 -39.55 16.15
C PHE A 252 14.70 -39.79 16.99
N PRO A 253 15.74 -38.96 16.86
CA PRO A 253 16.79 -38.90 17.87
C PRO A 253 16.18 -38.56 19.25
N LEU A 254 16.62 -39.23 20.31
CA LEU A 254 16.10 -39.00 21.67
C LEU A 254 16.16 -37.52 22.07
N ALA A 255 17.27 -36.84 21.79
CA ALA A 255 17.43 -35.41 22.09
C ALA A 255 16.39 -34.52 21.41
N VAL A 256 15.93 -34.89 20.21
CA VAL A 256 14.83 -34.19 19.52
C VAL A 256 13.51 -34.57 20.16
N ALA A 257 13.26 -35.86 20.42
CA ALA A 257 12.02 -36.36 21.00
C ALA A 257 11.75 -35.86 22.43
N ASP A 258 12.79 -35.66 23.24
CA ASP A 258 12.67 -35.25 24.64
C ASP A 258 12.17 -33.80 24.79
N VAL A 259 12.39 -32.94 23.79
CA VAL A 259 11.87 -31.56 23.76
C VAL A 259 10.35 -31.52 23.85
N ARG A 260 9.66 -32.59 23.43
CA ARG A 260 8.21 -32.76 23.57
C ARG A 260 7.70 -32.52 24.98
N ALA A 261 8.45 -32.95 26.00
CA ALA A 261 8.02 -32.84 27.39
C ALA A 261 8.03 -31.38 27.90
N THR A 262 8.78 -30.50 27.26
CA THR A 262 8.95 -29.10 27.67
C THR A 262 8.39 -28.09 26.66
N ALA A 263 8.10 -28.51 25.43
CA ALA A 263 7.49 -27.67 24.41
C ALA A 263 6.05 -27.30 24.79
N ILE A 264 5.80 -26.01 24.92
CA ILE A 264 4.49 -25.51 25.36
C ILE A 264 3.59 -25.34 24.13
N PRO A 265 2.32 -25.80 24.16
CA PRO A 265 1.38 -25.58 23.06
C PRO A 265 0.94 -24.10 22.99
N ALA A 266 0.85 -23.55 21.78
CA ALA A 266 0.39 -22.18 21.57
C ALA A 266 -1.15 -22.07 21.55
N ARG A 267 -1.69 -21.00 22.15
CA ARG A 267 -3.08 -20.55 21.98
C ARG A 267 -3.17 -19.54 20.83
N ALA A 268 -4.36 -19.33 20.25
CA ALA A 268 -4.53 -18.43 19.11
C ALA A 268 -4.03 -16.99 19.37
N SER A 269 -4.05 -16.53 20.61
CA SER A 269 -3.54 -15.20 20.99
C SER A 269 -2.08 -15.19 21.47
N SER A 270 -1.30 -16.25 21.21
CA SER A 270 0.07 -16.40 21.72
C SER A 270 1.11 -16.23 20.60
N ASP A 271 2.15 -15.46 20.88
CA ASP A 271 3.31 -15.31 19.98
C ASP A 271 4.35 -16.43 20.16
N LEU A 272 4.06 -17.43 21.00
CA LEU A 272 5.03 -18.46 21.39
C LEU A 272 5.55 -19.25 20.19
N LEU A 273 4.67 -19.61 19.25
CA LEU A 273 5.08 -20.37 18.07
C LEU A 273 6.05 -19.57 17.20
N LEU A 274 5.79 -18.28 16.98
CA LEU A 274 6.70 -17.37 16.26
C LEU A 274 8.06 -17.29 16.96
N ARG A 275 8.08 -17.29 18.29
CA ARG A 275 9.34 -17.32 19.06
C ARG A 275 10.08 -18.63 18.84
N TYR A 276 9.41 -19.78 18.88
CA TYR A 276 10.07 -21.06 18.60
C TYR A 276 10.64 -21.15 17.19
N LEU A 277 9.98 -20.53 16.20
CA LEU A 277 10.49 -20.44 14.84
C LEU A 277 11.64 -19.43 14.70
N GLY A 278 11.62 -18.32 15.45
CA GLY A 278 12.63 -17.26 15.38
C GLY A 278 13.90 -17.47 16.24
N LEU A 279 13.83 -18.24 17.33
CA LEU A 279 14.88 -18.34 18.34
C LEU A 279 16.13 -19.17 17.92
N ARG A 280 16.14 -19.87 16.77
CA ARG A 280 17.24 -20.80 16.41
C ARG A 280 17.92 -20.60 15.05
N ARG A 281 17.67 -19.51 14.31
CA ARG A 281 18.46 -19.21 13.08
C ARG A 281 19.93 -18.83 13.36
N ASP A 282 20.38 -18.86 14.62
CA ASP A 282 21.78 -18.67 15.03
C ASP A 282 22.49 -19.97 15.37
N GLY A 283 23.27 -20.48 14.41
CA GLY A 283 24.64 -20.93 14.68
C GLY A 283 24.87 -22.19 15.52
N LEU A 284 23.85 -22.99 15.85
CA LEU A 284 24.10 -24.38 16.24
C LEU A 284 24.23 -25.21 14.96
N ALA A 285 25.48 -25.49 14.58
CA ALA A 285 25.77 -26.64 13.75
C ALA A 285 25.10 -27.86 14.41
N VAL A 286 23.99 -28.31 13.83
CA VAL A 286 23.40 -29.59 14.18
C VAL A 286 24.43 -30.60 13.70
N ALA A 287 25.31 -31.03 14.60
CA ALA A 287 26.20 -32.13 14.35
C ALA A 287 25.32 -33.25 13.81
N ALA A 288 25.66 -33.77 12.62
CA ALA A 288 24.97 -34.89 12.01
C ALA A 288 24.81 -35.97 13.06
N PHE A 289 23.62 -36.10 13.63
CA PHE A 289 23.38 -37.05 14.70
C PHE A 289 23.42 -38.43 14.05
N PRO A 290 24.37 -39.31 14.42
CA PRO A 290 24.33 -40.67 13.91
C PRO A 290 23.00 -41.27 14.35
N LEU A 291 22.25 -41.84 13.40
CA LEU A 291 21.02 -42.58 13.63
C LEU A 291 21.32 -43.79 14.53
N ALA A 292 21.33 -43.59 15.84
CA ALA A 292 21.36 -44.68 16.80
C ALA A 292 19.93 -45.25 16.88
N ALA A 293 19.82 -46.56 16.71
CA ALA A 293 18.56 -47.27 16.75
C ALA A 293 17.93 -47.22 18.17
N GLY A 294 16.67 -46.76 18.24
CA GLY A 294 15.78 -46.87 19.41
C GLY A 294 15.22 -45.51 19.84
N THR A 295 13.92 -45.29 20.03
CA THR A 295 12.80 -46.22 20.24
C THR A 295 11.69 -46.04 19.20
N ALA A 296 11.04 -47.17 18.92
CA ALA A 296 10.04 -47.37 17.88
C ALA A 296 8.84 -46.43 18.01
N TRP A 297 8.19 -46.19 16.87
CA TRP A 297 6.80 -45.80 16.64
C TRP A 297 5.83 -45.82 17.85
N ASP A 298 5.92 -46.82 18.74
CA ASP A 298 5.09 -47.01 19.95
C ASP A 298 5.43 -46.09 21.16
N GLY A 299 6.60 -45.48 21.24
CA GLY A 299 6.99 -44.60 22.37
C GLY A 299 6.16 -43.31 22.48
N PHE A 300 5.43 -42.97 21.40
CA PHE A 300 4.51 -41.82 21.34
C PHE A 300 3.05 -42.24 21.58
N ALA A 301 2.79 -43.50 21.90
CA ALA A 301 1.44 -44.06 21.91
C ALA A 301 0.50 -43.53 23.01
N GLN A 302 1.01 -43.11 24.17
CA GLN A 302 0.27 -42.33 25.18
C GLN A 302 1.14 -42.10 26.42
N ALA A 303 1.41 -40.83 26.74
CA ALA A 303 1.62 -40.42 28.13
C ALA A 303 0.45 -39.50 28.45
N THR A 304 -0.49 -39.92 29.29
CA THR A 304 -1.72 -39.18 29.67
C THR A 304 -1.45 -38.00 30.60
N ASP A 305 -0.20 -37.53 30.69
CA ASP A 305 0.15 -36.46 31.59
C ASP A 305 -0.53 -35.16 31.12
N PRO A 306 -1.24 -34.45 32.01
CA PRO A 306 -1.85 -33.18 31.66
C PRO A 306 -0.77 -32.20 31.22
N ILE A 307 -0.81 -31.80 29.95
CA ILE A 307 0.06 -30.75 29.43
C ILE A 307 -0.46 -29.43 30.01
N ALA A 308 0.35 -28.77 30.83
CA ALA A 308 0.02 -27.45 31.34
C ALA A 308 -0.09 -26.50 30.13
N VAL A 309 -1.30 -26.03 29.84
CA VAL A 309 -1.54 -24.97 28.87
C VAL A 309 -1.43 -23.67 29.63
N PRO A 310 -0.35 -22.87 29.44
CA PRO A 310 -0.28 -21.58 30.09
C PRO A 310 -1.42 -20.69 29.57
N PRO A 311 -1.91 -19.74 30.39
CA PRO A 311 -2.77 -18.67 29.88
C PRO A 311 -2.06 -17.99 28.71
N ALA A 312 -2.82 -17.42 27.77
CA ALA A 312 -2.27 -16.69 26.64
C ALA A 312 -1.13 -15.74 27.10
N ASP A 313 0.11 -16.06 26.72
CA ASP A 313 1.26 -15.22 27.04
C ASP A 313 1.15 -13.94 26.21
N VAL A 314 0.64 -12.88 26.83
CA VAL A 314 0.65 -11.49 26.31
C VAL A 314 2.04 -10.85 26.36
N GLY A 315 3.11 -11.62 26.56
CA GLY A 315 4.49 -11.15 26.63
C GLY A 315 4.93 -10.64 28.00
N GLN A 316 4.21 -10.97 29.08
CA GLN A 316 4.50 -10.42 30.42
C GLN A 316 5.71 -11.07 31.12
N GLY A 317 6.28 -12.15 30.59
CA GLY A 317 7.39 -12.87 31.23
C GLY A 317 8.81 -12.45 30.84
N PHE A 318 8.99 -11.50 29.91
CA PHE A 318 10.25 -11.43 29.15
C PHE A 318 11.26 -10.35 29.55
N LEU A 319 10.94 -9.47 30.50
CA LEU A 319 11.94 -8.54 31.02
C LEU A 319 12.61 -9.15 32.26
N PRO A 320 13.96 -9.26 32.30
CA PRO A 320 14.66 -9.50 33.55
C PRO A 320 14.14 -8.50 34.58
N ALA A 321 13.90 -8.91 35.83
CA ALA A 321 13.28 -8.04 36.85
C ALA A 321 13.99 -6.67 36.97
N ALA A 322 15.29 -6.63 36.66
CA ALA A 322 16.11 -5.42 36.57
C ALA A 322 15.75 -4.47 35.40
N ILE A 323 15.32 -4.99 34.23
CA ILE A 323 14.87 -4.18 33.09
C ILE A 323 13.44 -3.66 33.30
N SER A 324 12.54 -4.46 33.88
CA SER A 324 11.23 -3.97 34.36
C SER A 324 11.39 -2.84 35.38
N ALA A 325 12.38 -2.93 36.29
CA ALA A 325 12.70 -1.86 37.24
C ALA A 325 13.41 -0.64 36.59
N ALA A 326 14.13 -0.84 35.50
CA ALA A 326 14.84 0.20 34.76
C ALA A 326 13.91 1.05 33.88
N ILE A 327 12.92 0.41 33.25
CA ILE A 327 11.84 1.05 32.50
C ILE A 327 10.94 1.86 33.44
N ALA A 328 10.78 1.42 34.69
CA ALA A 328 10.10 2.18 35.75
C ALA A 328 10.85 3.47 36.19
N ALA A 329 12.08 3.71 35.71
CA ALA A 329 12.98 4.76 36.20
C ALA A 329 13.64 5.63 35.09
N GLY A 330 13.00 5.81 33.93
CA GLY A 330 13.60 6.40 32.70
C GLY A 330 14.39 7.73 32.85
N PRO A 331 15.37 8.05 31.96
CA PRO A 331 16.11 9.32 32.06
C PRO A 331 16.18 10.20 30.78
N ALA A 332 16.42 11.49 31.02
CA ALA A 332 16.52 12.63 30.10
C ALA A 332 17.93 12.84 29.46
N GLY A 333 17.99 13.74 28.45
CA GLY A 333 19.15 14.10 27.60
C GLY A 333 20.36 14.73 28.33
N SER A 334 21.47 15.15 27.72
CA SER A 334 21.78 15.68 26.38
C SER A 334 23.33 15.85 26.27
N GLY A 335 24.06 15.88 25.13
CA GLY A 335 23.78 15.60 23.71
C GLY A 335 24.65 16.34 22.66
N ASP A 336 25.74 15.80 22.06
CA ASP A 336 26.57 16.52 21.03
C ASP A 336 25.93 16.25 19.71
N GLY A 337 25.07 17.21 19.36
CA GLY A 337 23.76 16.88 18.81
C GLY A 337 23.84 16.25 17.42
N ASP A 338 24.71 16.77 16.55
CA ASP A 338 24.55 16.50 15.12
C ASP A 338 25.70 15.74 14.46
N THR A 339 26.92 15.77 14.98
CA THR A 339 28.05 14.99 14.41
C THR A 339 28.18 13.60 15.01
N LEU A 340 27.65 13.40 16.21
CA LEU A 340 27.71 12.14 16.90
C LEU A 340 26.68 11.15 16.41
N LEU A 341 25.43 11.59 16.31
CA LEU A 341 24.34 10.78 15.81
C LEU A 341 24.58 10.42 14.34
N ALA A 342 25.10 11.34 13.52
CA ALA A 342 25.50 11.03 12.15
C ALA A 342 26.60 9.96 12.08
N ARG A 343 27.63 10.06 12.93
CA ARG A 343 28.70 9.04 13.04
C ARG A 343 28.20 7.70 13.58
N VAL A 344 27.31 7.74 14.58
CA VAL A 344 26.63 6.59 15.18
C VAL A 344 25.77 5.89 14.15
N LEU A 345 25.01 6.63 13.35
CA LEU A 345 24.13 6.10 12.30
C LEU A 345 24.94 5.48 11.15
N THR A 346 26.10 6.04 10.77
CA THR A 346 27.03 5.38 9.82
C THR A 346 27.70 4.12 10.39
N LEU A 347 27.75 3.98 11.71
CA LEU A 347 28.33 2.83 12.41
C LEU A 347 27.27 1.87 12.96
N MET A 348 25.98 2.19 12.80
CA MET A 348 24.84 1.38 13.23
C MET A 348 24.47 0.40 12.10
N PRO A 349 24.84 -0.89 12.23
CA PRO A 349 24.85 -1.82 11.11
C PRO A 349 23.44 -2.19 10.62
N ALA A 350 22.44 -2.01 11.47
CA ALA A 350 21.03 -2.30 11.19
C ALA A 350 20.39 -1.34 10.16
N LEU A 351 21.10 -0.30 9.72
CA LEU A 351 20.55 0.76 8.86
C LEU A 351 21.17 0.82 7.45
N GLN A 352 22.01 -0.14 7.05
CA GLN A 352 22.64 -0.16 5.71
C GLN A 352 22.26 -1.44 4.92
N PRO A 353 21.77 -1.33 3.66
CA PRO A 353 21.16 -2.46 2.93
C PRO A 353 22.10 -3.58 2.47
N HIS A 354 23.43 -3.45 2.65
CA HIS A 354 24.44 -4.33 2.03
C HIS A 354 25.38 -5.01 3.04
N GLN A 355 25.05 -4.95 4.33
CA GLN A 355 25.91 -5.49 5.40
C GLN A 355 25.29 -6.74 6.03
N THR A 356 26.12 -7.77 6.24
CA THR A 356 25.71 -9.08 6.76
C THR A 356 25.79 -9.15 8.28
N ARG A 357 25.07 -10.11 8.88
CA ARG A 357 24.94 -10.31 10.33
C ARG A 357 26.28 -10.34 11.08
N THR A 358 27.33 -10.90 10.48
CA THR A 358 28.68 -11.00 11.04
C THR A 358 29.32 -9.64 11.30
N MET A 359 29.01 -8.62 10.49
CA MET A 359 29.54 -7.26 10.67
C MET A 359 28.80 -6.54 11.82
N VAL A 360 27.53 -6.88 12.06
CA VAL A 360 26.74 -6.39 13.20
C VAL A 360 27.23 -7.00 14.52
N GLU A 361 27.52 -8.30 14.50
CA GLU A 361 28.06 -9.04 15.66
C GLU A 361 29.47 -8.54 16.04
N SER A 362 30.33 -8.23 15.06
CA SER A 362 31.66 -7.70 15.32
C SER A 362 31.65 -6.31 15.99
N LEU A 363 30.61 -5.50 15.78
CA LEU A 363 30.40 -4.21 16.47
C LEU A 363 29.93 -4.42 17.92
N MET A 364 29.05 -5.41 18.14
CA MET A 364 28.47 -5.71 19.45
C MET A 364 29.48 -6.39 20.41
N GLN A 365 30.54 -6.98 19.88
CA GLN A 365 31.60 -7.64 20.67
C GLN A 365 32.59 -6.67 21.34
N ASP A 366 32.74 -5.43 20.85
CA ASP A 366 33.59 -4.40 21.48
C ASP A 366 33.02 -2.98 21.32
N PRO A 367 31.96 -2.65 22.09
CA PRO A 367 31.31 -1.33 22.02
C PRO A 367 32.20 -0.18 22.53
N GLY A 368 33.29 -0.46 23.26
CA GLY A 368 34.22 0.56 23.78
C GLY A 368 34.97 1.30 22.67
N ARG A 369 35.23 0.62 21.56
CA ARG A 369 35.92 1.16 20.37
C ARG A 369 35.12 2.25 19.65
N PHE A 370 33.80 2.20 19.79
CA PHE A 370 32.84 3.14 19.22
C PHE A 370 32.64 4.39 20.11
N LEU A 371 32.55 4.18 21.42
CA LEU A 371 32.30 5.24 22.40
C LEU A 371 33.53 6.12 22.67
N GLY A 372 34.75 5.59 22.48
CA GLY A 372 35.98 6.38 22.58
C GLY A 372 36.19 7.43 21.48
N ALA A 373 35.33 7.47 20.44
CA ALA A 373 35.43 8.41 19.32
C ALA A 373 34.59 9.70 19.51
N ILE A 374 33.98 9.87 20.69
CA ILE A 374 32.92 10.83 21.02
C ILE A 374 33.36 11.65 22.24
N ASP A 375 33.43 12.99 22.14
CA ASP A 375 33.81 13.86 23.26
C ASP A 375 32.59 14.27 24.10
N LEU A 376 32.24 13.43 25.06
CA LEU A 376 31.04 13.58 25.89
C LEU A 376 31.14 14.75 26.91
N ASP A 377 32.33 15.29 27.18
CA ASP A 377 32.53 16.36 28.18
C ASP A 377 32.32 17.77 27.59
N ASP A 378 32.90 18.08 26.41
CA ASP A 378 32.64 19.34 25.66
C ASP A 378 31.15 19.52 25.40
N LEU A 379 30.50 18.39 25.26
CA LEU A 379 29.11 18.35 25.04
C LEU A 379 28.26 18.85 26.22
N VAL A 380 28.38 18.22 27.38
CA VAL A 380 27.49 18.56 28.51
C VAL A 380 27.71 20.02 28.91
N GLU A 381 28.89 20.59 28.65
CA GLU A 381 29.13 22.04 28.73
C GLU A 381 28.27 22.90 27.82
N ARG A 382 28.16 22.57 26.53
CA ARG A 382 27.40 23.35 25.55
C ARG A 382 25.91 23.41 25.89
N LEU A 383 25.34 22.34 26.43
CA LEU A 383 23.92 22.29 26.83
C LEU A 383 23.64 23.05 28.12
N LEU A 384 24.56 23.02 29.06
CA LEU A 384 24.50 23.84 30.26
C LEU A 384 24.65 25.33 29.95
N SER A 385 25.31 25.70 28.86
CA SER A 385 25.47 27.11 28.45
C SER A 385 24.17 27.73 27.91
N ARG A 386 23.24 26.93 27.35
CA ARG A 386 21.91 27.38 26.88
C ARG A 386 20.80 27.33 27.95
N ALA A 387 21.17 26.99 29.18
CA ALA A 387 20.27 26.73 30.31
C ALA A 387 19.37 27.88 30.76
N ALA A 388 19.51 29.10 30.22
CA ALA A 388 18.62 30.22 30.56
C ALA A 388 17.18 30.02 30.05
N GLU A 389 16.98 29.17 29.04
CA GLU A 389 15.66 28.91 28.43
C GLU A 389 15.07 27.54 28.82
N LEU A 390 15.82 26.73 29.58
CA LEU A 390 15.39 25.41 30.01
C LEU A 390 14.81 25.46 31.43
N PRO A 391 13.78 24.65 31.73
CA PRO A 391 13.26 24.52 33.08
C PRO A 391 14.37 24.16 34.07
N GLN A 392 14.39 24.84 35.21
CA GLN A 392 15.50 24.84 36.18
C GLN A 392 15.91 23.42 36.66
N ARG A 393 14.95 22.50 36.71
CA ARG A 393 15.16 21.09 37.08
C ARG A 393 16.01 20.32 36.05
N ILE A 394 15.89 20.62 34.76
CA ILE A 394 16.68 19.99 33.69
C ILE A 394 18.12 20.52 33.73
N VAL A 395 18.29 21.81 34.04
CA VAL A 395 19.61 22.44 34.19
C VAL A 395 20.40 21.82 35.36
N GLU A 396 19.71 21.50 36.47
CA GLU A 396 20.32 20.85 37.63
C GLU A 396 20.72 19.40 37.37
N GLU A 397 19.90 18.63 36.65
CA GLU A 397 20.26 17.26 36.26
C GLU A 397 21.41 17.21 35.24
N LEU A 398 21.49 18.17 34.31
CA LEU A 398 22.62 18.28 33.37
C LEU A 398 23.95 18.64 34.07
N ARG A 399 23.93 19.46 35.12
CA ARG A 399 25.12 19.72 35.94
C ARG A 399 25.54 18.47 36.71
N HIS A 400 24.56 17.70 37.19
CA HIS A 400 24.84 16.45 37.88
C HIS A 400 25.41 15.38 36.93
N LEU A 401 24.91 15.28 35.70
CA LEU A 401 25.46 14.41 34.66
C LEU A 401 26.91 14.78 34.30
N LYS A 402 27.20 16.08 34.09
CA LYS A 402 28.58 16.58 33.84
C LYS A 402 29.55 16.14 34.94
N SER A 403 29.15 16.27 36.20
CA SER A 403 30.00 15.94 37.35
C SER A 403 30.36 14.46 37.47
N ARG A 404 29.56 13.56 36.87
CA ARG A 404 29.77 12.10 36.92
C ARG A 404 30.34 11.53 35.61
N LEU A 405 30.48 12.35 34.59
CA LEU A 405 30.84 11.91 33.24
C LEU A 405 32.28 11.37 33.15
N HIS A 406 33.19 11.94 33.95
CA HIS A 406 34.54 11.42 34.17
C HIS A 406 34.58 10.03 34.86
N GLU A 407 33.59 9.67 35.69
CA GLU A 407 33.46 8.31 36.26
C GLU A 407 32.90 7.31 35.24
N VAL A 408 32.05 7.78 34.32
CA VAL A 408 31.36 6.95 33.32
C VAL A 408 32.25 6.61 32.11
N LEU A 409 33.14 7.52 31.70
CA LEU A 409 34.10 7.26 30.61
C LEU A 409 35.22 6.27 30.99
N ALA A 410 35.45 6.04 32.28
CA ALA A 410 36.41 5.06 32.78
C ALA A 410 35.85 3.62 32.83
N ASP A 411 34.53 3.43 32.72
CA ASP A 411 33.86 2.11 32.77
C ASP A 411 32.68 2.04 31.78
N GLY A 412 32.94 1.46 30.60
CA GLY A 412 32.01 1.37 29.47
C GLY A 412 30.68 0.64 29.74
N THR A 413 30.56 -0.06 30.87
CA THR A 413 29.32 -0.75 31.27
C THR A 413 28.23 0.19 31.81
N VAL A 414 28.59 1.44 32.14
CA VAL A 414 27.64 2.45 32.61
C VAL A 414 26.99 3.19 31.43
N LEU A 415 27.75 3.39 30.34
CA LEU A 415 27.26 4.06 29.13
C LEU A 415 26.18 3.24 28.38
N LEU A 416 26.34 1.92 28.33
CA LEU A 416 25.36 0.96 27.77
C LEU A 416 24.01 0.97 28.53
N ARG A 417 24.06 1.20 29.84
CA ARG A 417 22.85 1.24 30.69
C ARG A 417 22.04 2.53 30.53
N LEU A 418 22.69 3.66 30.23
CA LEU A 418 21.99 4.91 29.94
C LEU A 418 21.46 4.93 28.49
N GLY A 419 22.26 4.47 27.53
CA GLY A 419 21.88 4.40 26.10
C GLY A 419 20.63 3.55 25.85
N MET A 420 20.51 2.38 26.50
CA MET A 420 19.33 1.53 26.35
C MET A 420 18.04 2.17 26.86
N ARG A 421 18.08 2.98 27.92
CA ARG A 421 16.85 3.57 28.48
C ARG A 421 16.31 4.70 27.61
N VAL A 422 17.18 5.52 27.04
CA VAL A 422 16.80 6.57 26.10
C VAL A 422 16.28 5.97 24.79
N VAL A 423 16.95 4.93 24.26
CA VAL A 423 16.53 4.22 23.04
C VAL A 423 15.20 3.50 23.22
N THR A 424 14.95 2.87 24.38
CA THR A 424 13.70 2.15 24.64
C THR A 424 12.50 3.10 24.70
N VAL A 425 12.64 4.28 25.32
CA VAL A 425 11.56 5.28 25.36
C VAL A 425 11.29 5.86 23.96
N LEU A 426 12.35 6.11 23.18
CA LEU A 426 12.20 6.58 21.80
C LEU A 426 11.50 5.54 20.91
N VAL A 427 11.89 4.27 21.03
CA VAL A 427 11.33 3.14 20.27
C VAL A 427 9.87 2.90 20.61
N VAL A 428 9.48 2.98 21.88
CA VAL A 428 8.08 2.82 22.29
C VAL A 428 7.21 3.98 21.82
N VAL A 429 7.71 5.22 21.87
CA VAL A 429 6.97 6.38 21.34
C VAL A 429 6.81 6.30 19.82
N VAL A 430 7.81 5.78 19.10
CA VAL A 430 7.77 5.57 17.63
C VAL A 430 6.85 4.41 17.25
N ILE A 431 6.89 3.28 17.96
CA ILE A 431 6.02 2.13 17.69
C ILE A 431 4.55 2.48 17.94
N VAL A 432 4.26 3.18 19.04
CA VAL A 432 2.87 3.56 19.37
C VAL A 432 2.36 4.65 18.42
N ALA A 433 3.20 5.58 17.98
CA ALA A 433 2.80 6.53 16.94
C ALA A 433 2.49 5.83 15.60
N ASN A 434 3.27 4.82 15.19
CA ASN A 434 3.11 4.13 13.89
C ASN A 434 1.95 3.15 13.85
N LEU A 435 1.66 2.50 14.98
CA LEU A 435 0.50 1.62 15.06
C LEU A 435 -0.81 2.38 14.89
N ILE A 436 -0.77 3.69 15.17
CA ILE A 436 -1.98 4.49 15.33
C ILE A 436 -2.28 5.38 14.15
N TYR A 437 -1.26 5.69 13.36
CA TYR A 437 -1.42 6.08 11.97
C TYR A 437 -0.18 5.53 11.27
N PRO A 438 -0.31 4.72 10.19
CA PRO A 438 0.82 4.04 9.58
C PRO A 438 1.97 4.96 9.15
N ASP A 439 1.70 6.26 8.98
CA ASP A 439 2.69 7.27 8.60
C ASP A 439 3.06 8.31 9.67
N ALA A 440 2.62 8.10 10.91
CA ALA A 440 2.74 9.10 11.94
C ALA A 440 4.10 9.16 12.60
N ALA A 441 4.74 8.01 12.78
CA ALA A 441 6.01 7.95 13.49
C ALA A 441 7.21 7.90 12.57
N TYR A 442 7.00 7.62 11.28
CA TYR A 442 8.05 7.73 10.27
C TYR A 442 7.93 8.97 9.36
N GLY A 443 7.10 9.94 9.73
CA GLY A 443 6.75 11.04 8.83
C GLY A 443 6.85 12.48 9.34
N LYS A 444 7.48 12.82 10.49
CA LYS A 444 7.66 14.24 10.89
C LYS A 444 8.95 14.51 11.68
N GLY A 445 10.07 14.58 10.96
CA GLY A 445 11.32 15.21 11.43
C GLY A 445 11.79 16.19 10.35
N GLY A 446 11.72 17.48 10.65
CA GLY A 446 12.18 18.54 9.76
C GLY A 446 13.70 18.64 9.70
N GLY A 447 14.22 19.01 8.53
CA GLY A 447 15.60 19.40 8.33
C GLY A 447 15.69 20.37 7.16
N HIS A 448 16.30 21.52 7.43
CA HIS A 448 16.33 22.72 6.60
C HIS A 448 16.86 22.55 5.17
N VAL A 449 16.35 23.45 4.34
CA VAL A 449 16.90 23.93 3.06
C VAL A 449 18.42 23.82 2.98
N SER A 450 18.91 23.03 2.04
CA SER A 450 20.13 23.35 1.30
C SER A 450 19.73 23.64 -0.15
N SER A 451 19.95 24.89 -0.51
CA SER A 451 19.78 25.41 -1.86
C SER A 451 20.80 24.79 -2.81
N THR A 452 20.33 24.04 -3.81
CA THR A 452 21.06 23.96 -5.08
C THR A 452 20.08 23.79 -6.24
N SER A 453 20.13 24.80 -7.10
CA SER A 453 19.47 24.99 -8.39
C SER A 453 19.44 23.77 -9.31
N GLY A 454 18.29 23.53 -9.95
CA GLY A 454 18.16 22.62 -11.08
C GLY A 454 16.74 22.55 -11.64
N PHE A 455 16.34 23.54 -12.44
CA PHE A 455 15.16 23.44 -13.32
C PHE A 455 15.34 22.30 -14.31
N SER A 456 14.37 21.38 -14.41
CA SER A 456 14.01 20.72 -15.68
C SER A 456 12.66 20.00 -15.56
N HIS A 457 11.73 20.43 -16.41
CA HIS A 457 10.46 19.79 -16.67
C HIS A 457 10.69 18.52 -17.50
N SER A 458 10.13 17.40 -17.06
CA SER A 458 9.74 16.31 -17.94
C SER A 458 8.59 15.50 -17.30
N ALA A 459 7.36 15.95 -17.52
CA ALA A 459 6.20 15.07 -17.33
C ALA A 459 6.21 14.03 -18.46
N GLN A 460 6.85 12.89 -18.20
CA GLN A 460 6.51 11.65 -18.87
C GLN A 460 5.25 11.13 -18.20
N VAL A 461 4.09 11.43 -18.77
CA VAL A 461 2.95 10.53 -18.62
C VAL A 461 3.22 9.43 -19.63
N SER A 462 3.70 8.30 -19.12
CA SER A 462 3.86 7.08 -19.90
C SER A 462 2.61 6.24 -19.79
N PRO A 463 1.97 5.94 -20.93
CA PRO A 463 0.89 5.03 -20.93
C PRO A 463 1.14 3.55 -20.63
N THR A 464 1.16 3.07 -19.40
CA THR A 464 1.03 1.63 -19.10
C THR A 464 1.07 1.48 -17.59
N GLY A 465 0.04 0.88 -17.01
CA GLY A 465 0.09 0.39 -15.64
C GLY A 465 -1.19 0.68 -14.89
N ALA A 466 -1.89 -0.40 -14.55
CA ALA A 466 -3.01 -0.42 -13.63
C ALA A 466 -2.73 0.48 -12.41
N ALA A 467 -3.71 1.29 -12.03
CA ALA A 467 -3.65 2.15 -10.87
C ALA A 467 -3.39 1.32 -9.61
N ALA A 468 -2.14 1.36 -9.13
CA ALA A 468 -1.81 0.98 -7.78
C ALA A 468 -2.43 2.00 -6.80
N PRO A 469 -3.00 1.57 -5.67
CA PRO A 469 -3.40 2.51 -4.63
C PRO A 469 -2.15 3.21 -4.10
N VAL A 470 -2.11 4.53 -4.22
CA VAL A 470 -1.05 5.36 -3.65
C VAL A 470 -1.10 5.20 -2.12
N MET A 471 -0.05 4.56 -1.58
CA MET A 471 0.17 4.44 -0.14
C MET A 471 0.20 5.83 0.50
N ALA A 472 -0.55 5.99 1.60
CA ALA A 472 -0.43 7.15 2.46
C ALA A 472 1.04 7.29 2.91
N ARG A 473 1.54 8.53 2.83
CA ARG A 473 2.66 9.08 3.61
C ARG A 473 2.06 10.24 4.40
N GLY A 474 2.57 10.50 5.60
CA GLY A 474 1.94 11.30 6.66
C GLY A 474 1.13 12.46 6.12
N SER A 475 -0.20 12.31 6.16
CA SER A 475 -1.07 13.18 5.36
C SER A 475 -0.77 14.64 5.68
N GLY A 476 -0.64 15.47 4.64
CA GLY A 476 -0.35 16.88 4.79
C GLY A 476 -1.22 17.51 5.88
N PHE A 477 -2.48 17.09 5.98
CA PHE A 477 -3.47 17.54 6.97
C PHE A 477 -3.02 17.49 8.44
N ARG A 478 -1.91 16.86 8.81
CA ARG A 478 -1.37 16.86 10.19
C ARG A 478 -0.75 18.18 10.67
N SER A 479 -0.73 19.24 9.88
CA SER A 479 -0.23 20.55 10.29
C SER A 479 -1.12 21.66 9.75
N HIS A 480 -1.35 22.71 10.54
CA HIS A 480 -1.99 23.92 10.03
C HIS A 480 -1.12 24.50 8.90
N PHE A 481 -1.66 24.49 7.67
CA PHE A 481 -1.01 25.07 6.49
C PHE A 481 -1.18 26.58 6.38
N THR A 482 -2.16 27.12 7.10
CA THR A 482 -2.43 28.55 7.17
C THR A 482 -1.20 29.28 7.72
N GLY A 483 -0.41 29.88 6.82
CA GLY A 483 0.77 30.70 7.16
C GLY A 483 2.15 30.07 6.87
N ARG A 484 2.25 28.81 6.42
CA ARG A 484 3.55 28.13 6.17
C ARG A 484 4.02 28.09 4.71
N ARG A 485 3.36 28.83 3.81
CA ARG A 485 3.65 28.83 2.36
C ARG A 485 3.61 27.40 1.75
N GLN A 486 2.65 26.59 2.17
CA GLN A 486 2.42 25.24 1.65
C GLN A 486 0.92 25.02 1.38
N THR A 487 0.61 24.18 0.40
CA THR A 487 -0.76 23.78 -0.01
C THR A 487 -0.85 22.27 -0.17
N ILE A 488 -2.04 21.70 -0.15
CA ILE A 488 -2.27 20.24 -0.20
C ILE A 488 -3.35 19.84 -1.20
N ASP A 489 -3.34 18.60 -1.67
CA ASP A 489 -4.41 18.01 -2.49
C ASP A 489 -5.27 16.99 -1.70
N GLU A 490 -6.19 16.30 -2.41
CA GLU A 490 -7.08 15.28 -1.84
C GLU A 490 -6.36 14.08 -1.22
N SER A 491 -5.15 13.77 -1.69
CA SER A 491 -4.31 12.70 -1.15
C SER A 491 -3.46 13.17 0.03
N GLY A 492 -3.50 14.48 0.34
CA GLY A 492 -2.66 15.10 1.36
C GLY A 492 -1.22 15.33 0.91
N PHE A 493 -0.94 15.30 -0.40
CA PHE A 493 0.39 15.62 -0.93
C PHE A 493 0.66 17.12 -0.76
N VAL A 494 1.82 17.47 -0.23
CA VAL A 494 2.18 18.87 0.06
C VAL A 494 2.94 19.47 -1.10
N TYR A 495 2.49 20.63 -1.56
CA TYR A 495 3.17 21.44 -2.54
C TYR A 495 3.60 22.79 -1.95
N PRO A 496 4.61 23.46 -2.52
CA PRO A 496 4.84 24.88 -2.25
C PRO A 496 3.57 25.68 -2.52
N ALA A 497 3.17 26.53 -1.57
CA ALA A 497 2.04 27.42 -1.80
C ALA A 497 2.40 28.36 -2.93
N ARG A 498 1.47 28.47 -3.86
CA ARG A 498 1.50 29.50 -4.88
C ARG A 498 0.95 30.76 -4.22
N ASN A 499 1.77 31.80 -4.16
CA ASN A 499 1.31 33.12 -3.75
C ASN A 499 0.67 33.80 -4.96
N TYR A 500 -0.49 34.37 -4.74
CA TYR A 500 -1.27 35.14 -5.70
C TYR A 500 -1.43 36.53 -5.12
N ARG A 501 -1.03 37.55 -5.88
CA ARG A 501 -1.29 38.93 -5.51
C ARG A 501 -2.50 39.39 -6.32
N TYR A 502 -3.50 39.97 -5.67
CA TYR A 502 -4.60 40.65 -6.36
C TYR A 502 -5.28 41.70 -5.47
N HIS A 503 -5.95 42.67 -6.06
CA HIS A 503 -6.71 43.70 -5.32
C HIS A 503 -8.07 43.14 -4.87
N ARG A 504 -8.50 43.45 -3.63
CA ARG A 504 -9.80 42.97 -3.12
C ARG A 504 -10.97 43.60 -3.87
N THR A 505 -10.82 44.84 -4.30
CA THR A 505 -11.74 45.47 -5.24
C THR A 505 -11.20 45.24 -6.64
N LEU A 506 -11.73 44.23 -7.32
CA LEU A 506 -11.44 44.00 -8.72
C LEU A 506 -12.35 44.93 -9.54
N TRP A 507 -11.76 45.99 -10.06
CA TRP A 507 -12.46 46.86 -10.99
C TRP A 507 -12.35 46.23 -12.38
N PRO A 508 -13.47 45.89 -13.05
CA PRO A 508 -13.39 45.47 -14.43
C PRO A 508 -12.69 46.58 -15.21
N PHE A 509 -11.55 46.25 -15.84
CA PHE A 509 -10.78 47.17 -16.68
C PHE A 509 -11.64 47.72 -17.86
N TYR A 510 -12.79 47.09 -18.10
CA TYR A 510 -13.86 47.50 -19.00
C TYR A 510 -15.18 47.55 -18.22
N SER A 511 -15.50 48.68 -17.59
CA SER A 511 -16.89 48.98 -17.22
C SER A 511 -17.47 49.91 -18.28
N HIS A 512 -18.53 49.45 -18.95
CA HIS A 512 -19.41 50.38 -19.66
C HIS A 512 -20.58 50.72 -18.75
N SER A 513 -20.58 51.99 -18.35
CA SER A 513 -21.67 52.65 -17.66
C SER A 513 -22.94 52.58 -18.49
N GLN A 514 -23.98 51.94 -17.96
CA GLN A 514 -25.36 52.24 -18.31
C GLN A 514 -26.06 52.67 -17.01
N GLY A 515 -26.17 53.99 -16.82
CA GLY A 515 -27.15 54.59 -15.91
C GLY A 515 -26.72 54.79 -14.45
N THR A 516 -26.50 56.06 -14.11
CA THR A 516 -26.52 56.66 -12.75
C THR A 516 -25.39 56.32 -11.77
N GLY A 517 -24.36 57.17 -11.77
CA GLY A 517 -23.70 57.63 -10.55
C GLY A 517 -22.36 56.97 -10.16
N HIS A 518 -21.26 57.63 -10.51
CA HIS A 518 -19.93 57.59 -9.87
C HIS A 518 -19.20 56.24 -9.74
N SER A 519 -18.24 55.97 -10.64
CA SER A 519 -16.83 55.83 -10.21
C SER A 519 -15.87 56.08 -11.37
N THR A 520 -15.09 57.15 -11.23
CA THR A 520 -13.82 57.35 -11.93
C THR A 520 -12.81 56.33 -11.43
N HIS A 521 -11.96 55.77 -12.30
CA HIS A 521 -10.67 55.21 -11.87
C HIS A 521 -10.02 56.22 -10.92
N PRO A 522 -9.65 55.85 -9.68
CA PRO A 522 -8.85 56.74 -8.85
C PRO A 522 -7.45 56.79 -9.47
N ALA A 523 -7.20 57.85 -10.24
CA ALA A 523 -5.87 58.39 -10.38
C ALA A 523 -5.42 58.82 -8.97
N ASP A 524 -4.27 58.31 -8.56
CA ASP A 524 -3.57 58.64 -7.32
C ASP A 524 -4.27 58.30 -5.99
N GLY A 525 -3.69 57.29 -5.35
CA GLY A 525 -3.63 57.04 -3.90
C GLY A 525 -4.64 57.75 -2.99
N THR A 526 -5.68 57.02 -2.61
CA THR A 526 -6.23 57.10 -1.24
C THR A 526 -6.10 55.74 -0.60
N ALA A 527 -5.44 55.70 0.56
CA ALA A 527 -5.02 54.50 1.26
C ALA A 527 -6.21 53.58 1.63
N SER A 528 -6.36 52.45 0.92
CA SER A 528 -6.72 51.14 1.50
C SER A 528 -6.73 49.95 0.52
N ASP A 529 -6.45 50.11 -0.78
CA ASP A 529 -6.55 48.99 -1.75
C ASP A 529 -5.16 48.46 -2.16
N VAL A 530 -4.37 48.08 -1.16
CA VAL A 530 -3.10 47.39 -1.38
C VAL A 530 -3.42 45.98 -1.89
N ALA A 531 -2.80 45.57 -2.99
CA ALA A 531 -2.98 44.22 -3.52
C ALA A 531 -2.63 43.21 -2.43
N ALA A 532 -3.62 42.41 -2.03
CA ALA A 532 -3.46 41.41 -1.01
C ALA A 532 -2.64 40.26 -1.59
N GLU A 533 -1.55 39.90 -0.92
CA GLU A 533 -0.85 38.67 -1.20
C GLU A 533 -1.58 37.54 -0.47
N ILE A 534 -2.24 36.68 -1.24
CA ILE A 534 -3.08 35.58 -0.77
C ILE A 534 -2.44 34.27 -1.24
N GLY A 535 -2.27 33.34 -0.31
CA GLY A 535 -1.71 32.03 -0.62
C GLY A 535 -2.76 31.07 -1.17
N SER A 536 -2.30 30.09 -1.97
CA SER A 536 -3.06 28.86 -2.20
C SER A 536 -3.21 28.10 -0.88
N PHE A 537 -4.44 27.78 -0.53
CA PHE A 537 -4.76 26.94 0.61
C PHE A 537 -4.81 25.45 0.22
N TYR A 538 -5.39 25.15 -0.94
CA TYR A 538 -5.61 23.78 -1.39
C TYR A 538 -5.40 23.65 -2.90
N ARG A 539 -4.88 22.52 -3.37
CA ARG A 539 -4.62 22.23 -4.77
C ARG A 539 -5.71 21.32 -5.32
N LEU A 540 -6.63 21.91 -6.09
CA LEU A 540 -7.73 21.18 -6.72
C LEU A 540 -7.24 20.37 -7.93
N SER A 541 -6.31 20.94 -8.71
CA SER A 541 -5.63 20.26 -9.81
C SER A 541 -4.22 20.84 -9.98
N PRO A 542 -3.32 20.26 -10.80
CA PRO A 542 -1.98 20.80 -11.02
C PRO A 542 -1.95 22.30 -11.39
N GLU A 543 -3.01 22.77 -12.04
CA GLU A 543 -3.17 24.15 -12.52
C GLU A 543 -4.11 24.98 -11.65
N THR A 544 -5.03 24.35 -10.90
CA THR A 544 -6.07 25.06 -10.12
C THR A 544 -5.84 24.96 -8.62
N ASP A 545 -5.73 26.09 -7.95
CA ASP A 545 -5.67 26.22 -6.50
C ASP A 545 -6.95 26.87 -5.95
N VAL A 546 -7.36 26.47 -4.75
CA VAL A 546 -8.29 27.20 -3.90
C VAL A 546 -7.47 28.13 -3.00
N LEU A 547 -7.84 29.40 -2.97
CA LEU A 547 -7.18 30.45 -2.19
C LEU A 547 -7.70 30.50 -0.75
N ASP A 548 -6.95 31.15 0.13
CA ASP A 548 -7.33 31.29 1.55
C ASP A 548 -8.66 32.01 1.79
N ASP A 549 -9.08 32.87 0.86
CA ASP A 549 -10.38 33.56 0.90
C ASP A 549 -11.51 32.79 0.20
N GLY A 550 -11.23 31.58 -0.31
CA GLY A 550 -12.20 30.69 -0.93
C GLY A 550 -12.35 30.84 -2.44
N ARG A 551 -11.71 31.84 -3.06
CA ARG A 551 -11.71 31.99 -4.53
C ARG A 551 -10.85 30.91 -5.18
N LEU A 552 -11.07 30.65 -6.46
CA LEU A 552 -10.27 29.71 -7.25
C LEU A 552 -9.29 30.49 -8.14
N ALA A 553 -8.04 30.05 -8.15
CA ALA A 553 -7.00 30.57 -9.03
C ALA A 553 -6.48 29.47 -9.96
N MET A 554 -6.49 29.73 -11.26
CA MET A 554 -5.95 28.83 -12.27
C MET A 554 -4.68 29.42 -12.86
N THR A 555 -3.55 28.74 -12.68
CA THR A 555 -2.26 29.20 -13.22
C THR A 555 -2.28 29.07 -14.74
N LEU A 556 -2.06 30.18 -15.46
CA LEU A 556 -1.88 30.17 -16.91
C LEU A 556 -0.40 30.09 -17.27
N THR A 557 0.42 30.89 -16.59
CA THR A 557 1.88 30.94 -16.75
C THR A 557 2.55 31.25 -15.40
N ASP A 558 3.87 31.26 -15.35
CA ASP A 558 4.60 31.69 -14.14
C ASP A 558 4.28 33.15 -13.73
N ARG A 559 3.80 33.97 -14.67
CA ARG A 559 3.53 35.40 -14.48
C ARG A 559 2.05 35.74 -14.43
N THR A 560 1.16 34.85 -14.86
CA THR A 560 -0.28 35.17 -15.01
C THR A 560 -1.18 34.02 -14.56
N PHE A 561 -2.33 34.37 -14.02
CA PHE A 561 -3.32 33.41 -13.56
C PHE A 561 -4.74 33.95 -13.77
N LEU A 562 -5.71 33.05 -13.86
CA LEU A 562 -7.13 33.36 -13.82
C LEU A 562 -7.61 33.33 -12.38
N LEU A 563 -8.29 34.39 -11.94
CA LEU A 563 -9.02 34.43 -10.69
C LEU A 563 -10.51 34.30 -11.01
N ILE A 564 -11.13 33.22 -10.51
CA ILE A 564 -12.54 32.92 -10.74
C ILE A 564 -13.37 33.61 -9.67
N ASP A 565 -14.26 34.50 -10.09
CA ASP A 565 -15.24 35.18 -9.22
C ASP A 565 -16.66 34.64 -9.47
N ASP A 566 -17.62 35.07 -8.65
CA ASP A 566 -19.02 34.68 -8.78
C ASP A 566 -19.69 35.25 -10.06
N GLU A 567 -19.20 36.38 -10.56
CA GLU A 567 -19.71 37.02 -11.79
C GLU A 567 -18.77 36.87 -12.99
N LEU A 568 -17.46 37.02 -12.80
CA LEU A 568 -16.46 37.16 -13.88
C LEU A 568 -15.23 36.26 -13.70
N VAL A 569 -14.40 36.19 -14.74
CA VAL A 569 -13.06 35.60 -14.66
C VAL A 569 -12.00 36.67 -14.93
N HIS A 570 -11.13 36.94 -13.97
CA HIS A 570 -10.08 37.96 -14.10
C HIS A 570 -8.75 37.34 -14.50
N VAL A 571 -8.06 37.94 -15.46
CA VAL A 571 -6.67 37.64 -15.82
C VAL A 571 -5.80 38.58 -15.00
N VAL A 572 -4.96 38.03 -14.13
CA VAL A 572 -4.19 38.83 -13.17
C VAL A 572 -2.69 38.62 -13.39
N ASP A 573 -1.94 39.72 -13.41
CA ASP A 573 -0.47 39.66 -13.37
C ASP A 573 -0.04 39.30 -11.94
N ARG A 574 0.66 38.19 -11.81
CA ARG A 574 1.05 37.61 -10.53
C ARG A 574 2.02 38.48 -9.72
N THR A 575 2.84 39.29 -10.38
CA THR A 575 3.89 40.09 -9.74
C THR A 575 3.30 41.36 -9.14
N THR A 576 2.47 42.05 -9.92
CA THR A 576 1.86 43.33 -9.57
C THR A 576 0.53 43.16 -8.84
N GLY A 577 -0.15 42.04 -9.08
CA GLY A 577 -1.52 41.77 -8.64
C GLY A 577 -2.58 42.64 -9.30
N ARG A 578 -2.22 43.33 -10.39
CA ARG A 578 -3.17 44.11 -11.15
C ARG A 578 -4.00 43.17 -12.03
N ASP A 579 -5.30 43.41 -12.02
CA ASP A 579 -6.19 42.87 -13.04
C ASP A 579 -5.75 43.44 -14.40
N VAL A 580 -5.33 42.56 -15.31
CA VAL A 580 -4.90 42.94 -16.66
C VAL A 580 -6.02 42.76 -17.68
N PHE A 581 -7.06 41.97 -17.36
CA PHE A 581 -8.21 41.73 -18.24
C PHE A 581 -9.36 41.01 -17.53
N ALA A 582 -10.61 41.34 -17.86
CA ALA A 582 -11.78 40.62 -17.38
C ALA A 582 -12.46 39.85 -18.52
N LEU A 583 -12.86 38.61 -18.26
CA LEU A 583 -13.46 37.69 -19.20
C LEU A 583 -14.84 37.26 -18.74
N LEU A 584 -15.68 36.88 -19.71
CA LEU A 584 -16.94 36.23 -19.41
C LEU A 584 -16.70 34.93 -18.63
N ARG A 585 -17.50 34.74 -17.59
CA ARG A 585 -17.59 33.50 -16.82
C ARG A 585 -18.39 32.45 -17.60
N GLN A 586 -17.72 31.40 -18.06
CA GLN A 586 -18.38 30.31 -18.80
C GLN A 586 -19.00 29.24 -17.90
N ASP A 587 -20.24 28.88 -18.18
CA ASP A 587 -20.98 27.80 -17.52
C ASP A 587 -20.24 26.45 -17.58
N THR A 588 -19.52 26.16 -18.66
CA THR A 588 -18.74 24.92 -18.82
C THR A 588 -17.54 24.86 -17.89
N LEU A 589 -16.89 25.98 -17.62
CA LEU A 589 -15.80 26.06 -16.65
C LEU A 589 -16.35 25.88 -15.23
N ILE A 590 -17.39 26.63 -14.89
CA ILE A 590 -18.01 26.60 -13.56
C ILE A 590 -18.58 25.20 -13.26
N PHE A 591 -19.26 24.58 -14.22
CA PHE A 591 -19.76 23.21 -14.07
C PHE A 591 -18.61 22.23 -13.78
N ARG A 592 -17.51 22.27 -14.54
CA ARG A 592 -16.36 21.38 -14.29
C ARG A 592 -15.72 21.60 -12.92
N LEU A 593 -15.47 22.85 -12.54
CA LEU A 593 -14.92 23.19 -11.22
C LEU A 593 -15.85 22.73 -10.09
N SER A 594 -17.17 22.87 -10.27
CA SER A 594 -18.17 22.42 -9.29
C SER A 594 -18.18 20.90 -9.12
N GLN A 595 -18.05 20.13 -10.20
CA GLN A 595 -18.01 18.67 -10.14
C GLN A 595 -16.74 18.20 -9.44
N GLU A 596 -15.60 18.84 -9.75
CA GLU A 596 -14.32 18.49 -9.15
C GLU A 596 -14.30 18.80 -7.64
N LEU A 597 -14.79 19.98 -7.23
CA LEU A 597 -14.97 20.31 -5.82
C LEU A 597 -15.92 19.34 -5.11
N ALA A 598 -17.05 18.98 -5.73
CA ALA A 598 -18.00 18.02 -5.15
C ALA A 598 -17.37 16.62 -4.97
N ARG A 599 -16.60 16.15 -5.96
CA ARG A 599 -15.87 14.88 -5.90
C ARG A 599 -14.89 14.86 -4.73
N GLN A 600 -14.01 15.85 -4.65
CA GLN A 600 -12.98 15.91 -3.61
C GLN A 600 -13.57 16.12 -2.20
N ARG A 601 -14.63 16.93 -2.08
CA ARG A 601 -15.38 17.07 -0.80
C ARG A 601 -15.95 15.73 -0.32
N THR A 602 -16.52 14.94 -1.23
CA THR A 602 -17.08 13.62 -0.90
C THR A 602 -15.98 12.69 -0.37
N GLY A 603 -14.81 12.67 -1.01
CA GLY A 603 -13.64 11.93 -0.53
C GLY A 603 -13.17 12.37 0.86
N LEU A 604 -13.08 13.69 1.10
CA LEU A 604 -12.70 14.23 2.42
C LEU A 604 -13.68 13.83 3.53
N VAL A 605 -15.00 13.83 3.26
CA VAL A 605 -16.01 13.39 4.23
C VAL A 605 -15.79 11.93 4.64
N GLN A 606 -15.52 11.05 3.68
CA GLN A 606 -15.23 9.63 3.95
C GLN A 606 -13.97 9.50 4.82
N THR A 607 -12.90 10.21 4.48
CA THR A 607 -11.64 10.24 5.24
C THR A 607 -11.82 10.77 6.67
N ILE A 608 -12.59 11.84 6.85
CA ILE A 608 -12.91 12.39 8.19
C ILE A 608 -13.64 11.36 9.05
N ASN A 609 -14.63 10.67 8.47
CA ASN A 609 -15.43 9.68 9.21
C ASN A 609 -14.58 8.49 9.66
N ALA A 610 -13.72 7.97 8.78
CA ALA A 610 -12.79 6.90 9.10
C ALA A 610 -11.84 7.29 10.25
N LYS A 611 -11.28 8.51 10.20
CA LYS A 611 -10.34 9.02 11.22
C LYS A 611 -10.99 9.32 12.56
N LYS A 612 -12.25 9.78 12.57
CA LYS A 612 -13.00 9.96 13.81
C LYS A 612 -13.29 8.63 14.51
N ALA A 613 -13.69 7.62 13.75
CA ALA A 613 -13.91 6.27 14.28
C ALA A 613 -12.61 5.72 14.91
N TRP A 614 -11.48 5.98 14.25
CA TRP A 614 -10.15 5.65 14.75
C TRP A 614 -9.78 6.39 16.06
N ASN A 615 -9.85 7.72 16.09
CA ASN A 615 -9.51 8.52 17.28
C ASN A 615 -10.38 8.17 18.50
N ALA A 616 -11.63 7.76 18.27
CA ALA A 616 -12.53 7.26 19.31
C ALA A 616 -12.07 5.90 19.86
N TRP A 617 -11.56 5.01 19.01
CA TRP A 617 -11.02 3.71 19.42
C TRP A 617 -9.73 3.83 20.24
N VAL A 618 -8.82 4.76 19.88
CA VAL A 618 -7.54 4.99 20.60
C VAL A 618 -7.58 6.09 21.67
N SER A 619 -8.76 6.57 22.09
CA SER A 619 -8.89 7.73 22.99
C SER A 619 -8.23 7.56 24.36
N TRP A 620 -8.00 6.32 24.78
CA TRP A 620 -7.30 6.00 26.02
C TRP A 620 -5.78 6.34 25.99
N LEU A 621 -5.22 6.65 24.81
CA LEU A 621 -3.83 7.09 24.60
C LEU A 621 -3.68 8.61 24.50
N SER A 622 -4.64 9.38 25.02
CA SER A 622 -4.67 10.85 24.87
C SER A 622 -3.50 11.61 25.49
N PHE A 623 -2.69 10.94 26.32
CA PHE A 623 -1.49 11.49 26.94
C PHE A 623 -0.24 11.41 26.03
N VAL A 624 -0.30 10.67 24.91
CA VAL A 624 0.84 10.53 23.99
C VAL A 624 0.82 11.64 22.93
N PRO A 625 1.96 12.31 22.61
CA PRO A 625 1.96 13.49 21.74
C PRO A 625 1.32 13.31 20.36
N TRP A 626 1.41 12.12 19.76
CA TRP A 626 0.84 11.87 18.43
C TRP A 626 -0.70 11.86 18.44
N TYR A 627 -1.37 11.55 19.58
CA TYR A 627 -2.84 11.57 19.67
C TYR A 627 -3.40 12.99 19.51
N SER A 628 -2.69 13.97 20.09
CA SER A 628 -2.99 15.39 19.88
C SER A 628 -2.79 15.80 18.41
N GLY A 629 -1.82 15.18 17.72
CA GLY A 629 -1.60 15.34 16.29
C GLY A 629 -2.72 14.77 15.42
N ASP A 630 -3.28 13.61 15.78
CA ASP A 630 -4.42 13.00 15.06
C ASP A 630 -5.72 13.77 15.27
N THR A 631 -5.91 14.31 16.47
CA THR A 631 -7.05 15.17 16.76
C THR A 631 -6.96 16.48 15.98
N LEU A 632 -5.75 17.06 15.90
CA LEU A 632 -5.47 18.24 15.07
C LEU A 632 -5.63 17.95 13.57
N GLU A 633 -5.26 16.76 13.11
CA GLU A 633 -5.41 16.34 11.72
C GLU A 633 -6.88 16.23 11.30
N VAL A 634 -7.75 15.70 12.19
CA VAL A 634 -9.19 15.69 11.97
C VAL A 634 -9.75 17.11 11.91
N GLN A 635 -9.29 18.01 12.78
CA GLN A 635 -9.68 19.43 12.74
C GLN A 635 -9.28 20.09 11.41
N ASN A 636 -8.03 19.88 10.96
CA ASN A 636 -7.53 20.42 9.69
C ASN A 636 -8.29 19.88 8.47
N LEU A 637 -8.66 18.60 8.47
CA LEU A 637 -9.51 18.02 7.43
C LEU A 637 -10.90 18.67 7.40
N GLN A 638 -11.49 18.92 8.58
CA GLN A 638 -12.78 19.61 8.68
C GLN A 638 -12.68 21.08 8.24
N GLU A 639 -11.61 21.79 8.59
CA GLU A 639 -11.34 23.15 8.11
C GLU A 639 -11.15 23.17 6.59
N THR A 640 -10.45 22.17 6.04
CA THR A 640 -10.29 22.03 4.59
C THR A 640 -11.63 21.80 3.90
N LEU A 641 -12.44 20.88 4.42
CA LEU A 641 -13.79 20.62 3.92
C LEU A 641 -14.66 21.89 3.98
N ALA A 642 -14.56 22.67 5.07
CA ALA A 642 -15.27 23.93 5.20
C ALA A 642 -14.81 24.96 4.15
N LYS A 643 -13.50 25.12 3.93
CA LYS A 643 -12.97 26.02 2.88
C LYS A 643 -13.34 25.57 1.47
N LEU A 644 -13.33 24.27 1.16
CA LEU A 644 -13.83 23.77 -0.12
C LEU A 644 -15.34 23.99 -0.27
N SER A 645 -16.08 23.96 0.82
CA SER A 645 -17.51 24.31 0.82
C SER A 645 -17.70 25.81 0.55
N THR A 646 -16.87 26.67 1.14
CA THR A 646 -16.84 28.10 0.82
C THR A 646 -16.49 28.34 -0.64
N ALA A 647 -15.51 27.63 -1.20
CA ALA A 647 -15.15 27.73 -2.62
C ALA A 647 -16.29 27.27 -3.53
N GLN A 648 -16.99 26.19 -3.17
CA GLN A 648 -18.18 25.74 -3.87
C GLN A 648 -19.30 26.79 -3.86
N ILE A 649 -19.47 27.51 -2.75
CA ILE A 649 -20.46 28.60 -2.64
C ILE A 649 -19.98 29.82 -3.44
N GLY A 650 -18.69 30.15 -3.37
CA GLY A 650 -18.07 31.25 -4.11
C GLY A 650 -18.06 31.06 -5.62
N LEU A 651 -18.23 29.82 -6.10
CA LEU A 651 -18.55 29.55 -7.49
C LEU A 651 -19.93 30.08 -7.91
N GLY A 652 -20.79 30.60 -7.03
CA GLY A 652 -22.08 31.18 -7.43
C GLY A 652 -23.06 30.17 -8.05
N ILE A 653 -23.83 30.60 -9.05
CA ILE A 653 -24.83 29.75 -9.71
C ILE A 653 -24.13 28.73 -10.62
N VAL A 654 -24.34 27.45 -10.34
CA VAL A 654 -23.83 26.33 -11.13
C VAL A 654 -24.95 25.77 -12.01
N PRO A 655 -24.71 25.50 -13.31
CA PRO A 655 -25.69 24.86 -14.18
C PRO A 655 -26.15 23.50 -13.63
N PRO A 656 -27.46 23.17 -13.71
CA PRO A 656 -27.99 21.91 -13.16
C PRO A 656 -27.60 20.66 -13.96
N ALA A 657 -27.13 20.83 -15.20
CA ALA A 657 -26.69 19.75 -16.08
C ALA A 657 -25.46 20.20 -16.88
N ALA A 658 -24.72 19.23 -17.42
CA ALA A 658 -23.51 19.49 -18.21
C ALA A 658 -23.84 20.39 -19.44
N PRO A 659 -23.32 21.62 -19.48
CA PRO A 659 -23.57 22.52 -20.61
C PRO A 659 -22.79 22.07 -21.85
N SER A 660 -23.30 22.45 -23.02
CA SER A 660 -22.58 22.21 -24.28
C SER A 660 -21.27 23.00 -24.31
N PRO A 661 -20.18 22.45 -24.89
CA PRO A 661 -18.93 23.19 -25.08
C PRO A 661 -19.18 24.52 -25.80
N PRO A 662 -18.48 25.61 -25.41
CA PRO A 662 -18.62 26.88 -26.10
C PRO A 662 -18.21 26.70 -27.56
N LYS A 663 -19.04 27.21 -28.47
CA LYS A 663 -18.68 27.23 -29.90
C LYS A 663 -17.67 28.35 -30.11
N PRO A 664 -16.58 28.11 -30.87
CA PRO A 664 -15.63 29.16 -31.16
C PRO A 664 -16.33 30.28 -31.94
N PRO A 665 -16.10 31.57 -31.60
CA PRO A 665 -16.75 32.69 -32.27
C PRO A 665 -16.43 32.77 -33.78
N VAL A 666 -15.26 32.27 -34.16
CA VAL A 666 -14.81 32.15 -35.55
C VAL A 666 -14.57 30.67 -35.87
N PRO A 667 -15.10 30.14 -36.99
CA PRO A 667 -14.84 28.76 -37.39
C PRO A 667 -13.34 28.46 -37.47
N GLY A 668 -12.92 27.38 -36.81
CA GLY A 668 -11.51 26.97 -36.75
C GLY A 668 -10.66 27.70 -35.71
N ALA A 669 -11.20 28.65 -34.95
CA ALA A 669 -10.47 29.25 -33.84
C ALA A 669 -10.27 28.26 -32.68
N HIS A 670 -9.11 28.36 -32.05
CA HIS A 670 -8.65 27.43 -31.02
C HIS A 670 -8.72 28.08 -29.66
N GLU A 671 -9.44 27.48 -28.71
CA GLU A 671 -9.52 28.01 -27.35
C GLU A 671 -8.16 27.87 -26.65
N LEU A 672 -7.58 29.00 -26.22
CA LEU A 672 -6.33 29.01 -25.45
C LEU A 672 -6.60 28.76 -23.97
N PHE A 673 -7.62 29.43 -23.46
CA PHE A 673 -8.21 29.25 -22.14
C PHE A 673 -9.61 29.88 -22.17
N THR A 674 -10.37 29.73 -21.08
CA THR A 674 -11.80 30.10 -21.04
C THR A 674 -12.06 31.48 -21.65
N SER A 675 -13.03 31.56 -22.54
CA SER A 675 -13.46 32.80 -23.22
C SER A 675 -12.40 33.45 -24.12
N VAL A 676 -11.32 32.76 -24.47
CA VAL A 676 -10.23 33.30 -25.29
C VAL A 676 -9.83 32.31 -26.39
N TRP A 677 -9.92 32.75 -27.65
CA TRP A 677 -9.66 31.92 -28.83
C TRP A 677 -8.61 32.54 -29.75
N LEU A 678 -7.61 31.76 -30.14
CA LEU A 678 -6.65 32.10 -31.18
C LEU A 678 -7.26 31.88 -32.56
N LEU A 679 -7.21 32.90 -33.43
CA LEU A 679 -7.67 32.76 -34.81
C LEU A 679 -6.79 31.79 -35.60
N PRO A 680 -7.37 30.97 -36.50
CA PRO A 680 -6.62 29.91 -37.20
C PRO A 680 -5.54 30.43 -38.17
N ASP A 681 -5.61 31.70 -38.58
CA ASP A 681 -4.60 32.36 -39.41
C ASP A 681 -3.51 33.06 -38.59
N GLY A 682 -3.64 33.08 -37.26
CA GLY A 682 -2.70 33.74 -36.35
C GLY A 682 -2.75 35.27 -36.40
N SER A 683 -3.78 35.85 -37.04
CA SER A 683 -3.94 37.30 -37.18
C SER A 683 -4.31 38.01 -35.87
N GLY A 684 -4.88 37.27 -34.92
CA GLY A 684 -5.36 37.83 -33.66
C GLY A 684 -5.90 36.79 -32.69
N VAL A 685 -6.27 37.27 -31.50
CA VAL A 685 -6.96 36.52 -30.45
C VAL A 685 -8.32 37.18 -30.22
N VAL A 686 -9.38 36.38 -30.15
CA VAL A 686 -10.73 36.81 -29.79
C VAL A 686 -10.95 36.53 -28.32
N ALA A 687 -11.42 37.52 -27.56
CA ALA A 687 -11.85 37.36 -26.17
C ALA A 687 -13.34 37.71 -26.04
N GLU A 688 -14.09 36.89 -25.32
CA GLU A 688 -15.48 37.20 -24.94
C GLU A 688 -15.50 37.96 -23.61
N LEU A 689 -16.04 39.17 -23.66
CA LEU A 689 -16.10 40.13 -22.57
C LEU A 689 -17.31 39.86 -21.66
N PRO A 690 -17.32 40.40 -20.42
CA PRO A 690 -18.42 40.26 -19.47
C PRO A 690 -19.83 40.57 -20.00
N ASP A 691 -19.94 41.48 -20.97
CA ASP A 691 -21.18 41.91 -21.64
C ASP A 691 -21.53 41.07 -22.88
N HIS A 692 -20.82 39.96 -23.09
CA HIS A 692 -20.86 39.12 -24.28
C HIS A 692 -20.36 39.78 -25.58
N ALA A 693 -19.71 40.95 -25.49
CA ALA A 693 -19.03 41.51 -26.66
C ALA A 693 -17.78 40.69 -27.01
N LEU A 694 -17.51 40.57 -28.30
CA LEU A 694 -16.34 39.85 -28.82
C LEU A 694 -15.25 40.83 -29.23
N GLY A 695 -14.20 40.92 -28.43
CA GLY A 695 -13.05 41.77 -28.70
C GLY A 695 -11.96 41.02 -29.47
N LEU A 696 -11.48 41.63 -30.55
CA LEU A 696 -10.35 41.15 -31.34
C LEU A 696 -9.09 41.91 -30.94
N LEU A 697 -8.10 41.17 -30.45
CA LEU A 697 -6.75 41.65 -30.18
C LEU A 697 -5.82 41.20 -31.30
N THR A 698 -5.31 42.15 -32.08
CA THR A 698 -4.21 41.91 -33.03
C THR A 698 -2.89 42.38 -32.41
N PRO A 699 -1.73 42.14 -33.04
CA PRO A 699 -0.44 42.63 -32.53
C PRO A 699 -0.36 44.14 -32.28
N THR A 700 -1.20 44.94 -32.94
CA THR A 700 -1.14 46.41 -32.95
C THR A 700 -2.48 47.10 -32.67
N SER A 701 -3.61 46.37 -32.60
CA SER A 701 -4.93 46.98 -32.46
C SER A 701 -5.87 46.16 -31.57
N TRP A 702 -6.83 46.87 -30.97
CA TRP A 702 -7.89 46.31 -30.13
C TRP A 702 -9.22 46.92 -30.58
N GLY A 703 -10.22 46.08 -30.81
CA GLY A 703 -11.53 46.53 -31.29
C GLY A 703 -12.54 45.39 -31.42
N PRO A 704 -13.75 45.66 -31.93
CA PRO A 704 -14.77 44.64 -32.10
C PRO A 704 -14.39 43.64 -33.19
N LEU A 705 -14.76 42.37 -33.02
CA LEU A 705 -14.68 41.37 -34.07
C LEU A 705 -15.55 41.80 -35.27
N SER A 706 -15.00 41.72 -36.49
CA SER A 706 -15.66 42.16 -37.72
C SER A 706 -17.04 41.49 -37.90
N GLY A 707 -18.10 42.30 -38.04
CA GLY A 707 -19.48 41.82 -38.17
C GLY A 707 -20.27 41.79 -36.86
N ASN A 708 -19.65 42.09 -35.71
CA ASN A 708 -20.34 42.29 -34.44
C ASN A 708 -20.57 43.80 -34.20
N SER A 709 -21.82 44.19 -33.92
CA SER A 709 -22.22 45.60 -33.77
C SER A 709 -22.04 46.15 -32.36
N GLN A 710 -21.55 45.35 -31.42
CA GLN A 710 -21.27 45.78 -30.05
C GLN A 710 -19.93 46.55 -30.00
N PRO A 711 -19.91 47.80 -29.51
CA PRO A 711 -18.69 48.57 -29.41
C PRO A 711 -17.75 47.97 -28.36
N VAL A 712 -16.50 47.72 -28.75
CA VAL A 712 -15.43 47.38 -27.80
C VAL A 712 -14.64 48.67 -27.54
N SER A 713 -14.80 49.24 -26.35
CA SER A 713 -14.25 50.56 -25.99
C SER A 713 -13.08 50.47 -25.03
N GLY A 714 -11.91 50.97 -25.38
CA GLY A 714 -10.80 51.07 -24.43
C GLY A 714 -9.43 51.18 -25.10
N PRO A 715 -8.38 51.54 -24.35
CA PRO A 715 -7.02 51.52 -24.87
C PRO A 715 -6.57 50.08 -25.17
N TYR A 716 -5.59 49.93 -26.04
CA TYR A 716 -4.98 48.63 -26.34
C TYR A 716 -4.51 47.95 -25.04
N PRO A 717 -4.99 46.72 -24.73
CA PRO A 717 -4.76 46.09 -23.43
C PRO A 717 -3.38 45.44 -23.38
N THR A 718 -2.33 46.25 -23.22
CA THR A 718 -0.93 45.81 -23.24
C THR A 718 -0.62 44.73 -22.20
N GLY A 719 -1.25 44.80 -21.02
CA GLY A 719 -1.10 43.77 -19.98
C GLY A 719 -1.62 42.40 -20.43
N PHE A 720 -2.83 42.37 -21.02
CA PHE A 720 -3.42 41.16 -21.57
C PHE A 720 -2.63 40.61 -22.76
N ARG A 721 -2.13 41.49 -23.65
CA ARG A 721 -1.24 41.10 -24.74
C ARG A 721 0.02 40.39 -24.23
N ASN A 722 0.64 40.90 -23.18
CA ASN A 722 1.83 40.27 -22.58
C ASN A 722 1.48 38.92 -21.94
N ALA A 723 0.34 38.81 -21.26
CA ALA A 723 -0.16 37.54 -20.73
C ALA A 723 -0.35 36.49 -21.83
N LEU A 724 -0.96 36.88 -22.95
CA LEU A 724 -1.13 36.01 -24.11
C LEU A 724 0.20 35.61 -24.74
N ALA A 725 1.17 36.53 -24.83
CA ALA A 725 2.51 36.20 -25.32
C ALA A 725 3.19 35.15 -24.43
N ASP A 726 3.06 35.24 -23.11
CA ASP A 726 3.59 34.23 -22.19
C ASP A 726 2.88 32.88 -22.35
N VAL A 727 1.54 32.86 -22.49
CA VAL A 727 0.75 31.63 -22.72
C VAL A 727 1.17 30.95 -24.01
N LEU A 728 1.26 31.71 -25.11
CA LEU A 728 1.71 31.20 -26.41
C LEU A 728 3.17 30.71 -26.34
N GLY A 729 4.03 31.41 -25.58
CA GLY A 729 5.41 31.00 -25.32
C GLY A 729 5.50 29.64 -24.63
N THR A 730 4.71 29.43 -23.57
CA THR A 730 4.63 28.13 -22.86
C THR A 730 4.09 27.04 -23.79
N LEU A 731 3.01 27.32 -24.53
CA LEU A 731 2.42 26.38 -25.49
C LEU A 731 3.45 25.93 -26.53
N VAL A 732 4.21 26.86 -27.11
CA VAL A 732 5.25 26.56 -28.10
C VAL A 732 6.43 25.80 -27.47
N LYS A 733 6.83 26.15 -26.24
CA LYS A 733 7.90 25.48 -25.50
C LYS A 733 7.57 24.02 -25.20
N ASP A 734 6.33 23.74 -24.84
CA ASP A 734 5.86 22.41 -24.42
C ASP A 734 5.30 21.57 -25.60
N ALA A 735 5.38 22.09 -26.83
CA ALA A 735 4.85 21.47 -28.04
C ALA A 735 5.41 20.06 -28.30
N ASP A 736 6.72 19.89 -28.17
CA ASP A 736 7.39 18.59 -28.39
C ASP A 736 7.00 17.58 -27.31
N GLY A 737 6.87 18.02 -26.06
CA GLY A 737 6.42 17.19 -24.94
C GLY A 737 4.98 16.70 -25.15
N THR A 738 4.09 17.62 -25.53
CA THR A 738 2.68 17.33 -25.82
C THR A 738 2.53 16.36 -26.99
N THR A 739 3.33 16.54 -28.05
CA THR A 739 3.33 15.64 -29.21
C THR A 739 3.73 14.22 -28.82
N LYS A 740 4.77 14.07 -27.99
CA LYS A 740 5.18 12.77 -27.45
C LYS A 740 4.07 12.15 -26.60
N GLY A 741 3.45 12.92 -25.71
CA GLY A 741 2.34 12.47 -24.86
C GLY A 741 1.13 11.97 -25.67
N LEU A 742 0.71 12.72 -26.70
CA LEU A 742 -0.38 12.31 -27.59
C LEU A 742 -0.07 11.04 -28.36
N THR A 743 1.17 10.91 -28.88
CA THR A 743 1.62 9.70 -29.58
C THR A 743 1.59 8.49 -28.65
N GLN A 744 2.00 8.66 -27.39
CA GLN A 744 2.01 7.58 -26.43
C GLN A 744 0.59 7.16 -26.03
N ALA A 745 -0.29 8.12 -25.75
CA ALA A 745 -1.70 7.87 -25.47
C ALA A 745 -2.39 7.15 -26.64
N GLN A 746 -2.12 7.56 -27.90
CA GLN A 746 -2.66 6.91 -29.09
C GLN A 746 -2.25 5.43 -29.18
N MET A 747 -0.96 5.12 -28.97
CA MET A 747 -0.43 3.75 -29.08
C MET A 747 -1.16 2.77 -28.15
N GLU A 748 -1.70 3.28 -27.07
CA GLU A 748 -2.01 2.53 -25.88
C GLU A 748 -3.52 2.41 -25.66
N THR A 749 -4.26 3.52 -25.80
CA THR A 749 -5.21 3.70 -26.92
C THR A 749 -5.57 2.45 -27.72
N MET A 750 -4.80 2.27 -28.78
CA MET A 750 -4.94 1.19 -29.75
C MET A 750 -4.71 -0.20 -29.15
N LYS A 751 -3.76 -0.37 -28.23
CA LYS A 751 -3.53 -1.66 -27.55
C LYS A 751 -4.75 -2.11 -26.74
N ALA A 752 -5.37 -1.18 -26.00
CA ALA A 752 -6.59 -1.47 -25.24
C ALA A 752 -7.75 -1.87 -26.17
N ILE A 753 -7.92 -1.16 -27.29
CA ILE A 753 -8.93 -1.53 -28.31
C ILE A 753 -8.67 -2.93 -28.87
N GLN A 754 -7.41 -3.27 -29.20
CA GLN A 754 -7.07 -4.60 -29.73
C GLN A 754 -7.36 -5.72 -28.72
N ALA A 755 -7.07 -5.50 -27.44
CA ALA A 755 -7.41 -6.44 -26.37
C ALA A 755 -8.94 -6.64 -26.28
N LEU A 756 -9.70 -5.54 -26.20
CA LEU A 756 -11.17 -5.59 -26.13
C LEU A 756 -11.82 -6.22 -27.38
N GLU A 757 -11.22 -6.07 -28.57
CA GLU A 757 -11.68 -6.74 -29.80
C GLU A 757 -11.33 -8.24 -29.84
N ALA A 758 -10.27 -8.68 -29.16
CA ALA A 758 -10.01 -10.10 -28.93
C ALA A 758 -11.04 -10.68 -27.96
N ASP A 759 -11.22 -10.05 -26.79
CA ASP A 759 -12.19 -10.48 -25.78
C ASP A 759 -13.61 -10.58 -26.35
N LYS A 760 -14.03 -9.57 -27.14
CA LYS A 760 -15.33 -9.60 -27.81
C LYS A 760 -15.47 -10.78 -28.78
N ARG A 761 -14.43 -11.15 -29.52
CA ARG A 761 -14.47 -12.31 -30.45
C ARG A 761 -14.64 -13.61 -29.67
N ASP A 762 -13.89 -13.75 -28.58
CA ASP A 762 -13.92 -14.93 -27.73
C ASP A 762 -15.29 -15.09 -27.08
N TYR A 763 -15.83 -14.01 -26.50
CA TYR A 763 -17.17 -14.02 -25.90
C TYR A 763 -18.28 -14.28 -26.93
N THR A 764 -18.16 -13.76 -28.16
CA THR A 764 -19.12 -14.05 -29.24
C THR A 764 -19.08 -15.51 -29.66
N GLN A 765 -17.89 -16.14 -29.65
CA GLN A 765 -17.74 -17.56 -29.95
C GLN A 765 -18.36 -18.41 -28.84
N LEU A 766 -18.14 -18.05 -27.57
CA LEU A 766 -18.74 -18.71 -26.41
C LEU A 766 -20.27 -18.62 -26.42
N GLN A 767 -20.82 -17.46 -26.80
CA GLN A 767 -22.27 -17.29 -26.93
C GLN A 767 -22.85 -18.23 -28.01
N ARG A 768 -22.15 -18.40 -29.14
CA ARG A 768 -22.58 -19.30 -30.23
C ARG A 768 -22.47 -20.78 -29.87
N SER A 769 -21.54 -21.15 -29.00
CA SER A 769 -21.43 -22.52 -28.49
C SER A 769 -22.46 -22.86 -27.41
N GLY A 770 -23.31 -21.90 -27.01
CA GLY A 770 -24.34 -22.10 -25.99
C GLY A 770 -23.84 -21.99 -24.55
N MET A 771 -22.68 -21.34 -24.32
CA MET A 771 -22.21 -21.02 -22.96
C MET A 771 -23.05 -19.91 -22.33
N SER A 772 -23.42 -20.09 -21.05
CA SER A 772 -24.22 -19.12 -20.30
C SER A 772 -23.37 -18.07 -19.58
N GLU A 773 -22.15 -18.42 -19.14
CA GLU A 773 -21.28 -17.57 -18.33
C GLU A 773 -19.84 -17.58 -18.86
N VAL A 774 -19.10 -16.52 -18.55
CA VAL A 774 -17.68 -16.36 -18.89
C VAL A 774 -16.95 -15.64 -17.78
N ASP A 775 -15.68 -15.99 -17.61
CA ASP A 775 -14.77 -15.28 -16.74
C ASP A 775 -14.49 -13.86 -17.28
N TYR A 776 -14.79 -12.85 -16.45
CA TYR A 776 -14.52 -11.44 -16.70
C TYR A 776 -13.62 -10.87 -15.60
N GLY A 777 -12.41 -11.40 -15.50
CA GLY A 777 -11.35 -10.90 -14.61
C GLY A 777 -11.39 -11.54 -13.21
N THR A 778 -12.20 -10.99 -12.31
CA THR A 778 -12.29 -11.45 -10.91
C THR A 778 -13.64 -12.07 -10.55
N THR A 779 -14.56 -12.15 -11.51
CA THR A 779 -15.92 -12.67 -11.33
C THR A 779 -16.39 -13.36 -12.60
N GLU A 780 -17.03 -14.51 -12.46
CA GLU A 780 -17.84 -15.09 -13.53
C GLU A 780 -19.11 -14.28 -13.70
N ILE A 781 -19.42 -13.89 -14.93
CA ILE A 781 -20.63 -13.17 -15.27
C ILE A 781 -21.27 -13.80 -16.52
N PRO A 782 -22.58 -13.63 -16.71
CA PRO A 782 -23.25 -14.07 -17.93
C PRO A 782 -22.56 -13.57 -19.21
N VAL A 783 -22.45 -14.41 -20.25
CA VAL A 783 -21.75 -14.08 -21.51
C VAL A 783 -22.33 -12.84 -22.18
N ASP A 784 -23.65 -12.65 -22.07
CA ASP A 784 -24.34 -11.46 -22.56
C ASP A 784 -23.98 -10.19 -21.77
N GLU A 785 -23.81 -10.29 -20.44
CA GLU A 785 -23.33 -9.19 -19.61
C GLU A 785 -21.85 -8.87 -19.87
N ALA A 786 -21.01 -9.88 -20.07
CA ALA A 786 -19.61 -9.71 -20.48
C ALA A 786 -19.52 -8.99 -21.83
N LEU A 787 -20.24 -9.48 -22.86
CA LEU A 787 -20.32 -8.83 -24.16
C LEU A 787 -20.79 -7.38 -24.04
N ARG A 788 -21.81 -7.10 -23.24
CA ARG A 788 -22.33 -5.73 -23.05
C ARG A 788 -21.32 -4.80 -22.37
N ARG A 789 -20.54 -5.28 -21.40
CA ARG A 789 -19.47 -4.50 -20.74
C ARG A 789 -18.32 -4.26 -21.71
N THR A 790 -17.79 -5.30 -22.35
CA THR A 790 -16.73 -5.17 -23.37
C THR A 790 -17.14 -4.24 -24.49
N GLU A 791 -18.39 -4.29 -24.96
CA GLU A 791 -18.89 -3.39 -26.01
C GLU A 791 -18.95 -1.93 -25.55
N ARG A 792 -19.31 -1.68 -24.29
CA ARG A 792 -19.31 -0.33 -23.72
C ARG A 792 -17.89 0.22 -23.61
N ASP A 793 -16.97 -0.57 -23.06
CA ASP A 793 -15.58 -0.17 -22.85
C ASP A 793 -14.86 0.00 -24.20
N LEU A 794 -15.19 -0.83 -25.19
CA LEU A 794 -14.73 -0.69 -26.57
C LEU A 794 -15.27 0.58 -27.24
N ALA A 795 -16.56 0.90 -27.05
CA ALA A 795 -17.15 2.12 -27.58
C ALA A 795 -16.50 3.37 -26.95
N GLN A 796 -16.27 3.35 -25.63
CA GLN A 796 -15.58 4.42 -24.92
C GLN A 796 -14.14 4.58 -25.42
N SER A 797 -13.37 3.49 -25.51
CA SER A 797 -11.98 3.52 -25.98
C SER A 797 -11.87 4.00 -27.43
N LYS A 798 -12.82 3.63 -28.31
CA LYS A 798 -12.89 4.14 -29.69
C LYS A 798 -13.21 5.62 -29.74
N GLN A 799 -14.10 6.10 -28.87
CA GLN A 799 -14.37 7.54 -28.75
C GLN A 799 -13.14 8.30 -28.28
N ASP A 800 -12.40 7.77 -27.32
CA ASP A 800 -11.17 8.40 -26.80
C ASP A 800 -10.05 8.39 -27.84
N LEU A 801 -9.86 7.29 -28.58
CA LEU A 801 -8.93 7.26 -29.71
C LEU A 801 -9.29 8.32 -30.76
N SER A 802 -10.57 8.44 -31.14
CA SER A 802 -11.01 9.46 -32.10
C SER A 802 -10.73 10.88 -31.62
N ARG A 803 -10.88 11.16 -30.30
CA ARG A 803 -10.51 12.44 -29.70
C ARG A 803 -9.01 12.69 -29.76
N ILE A 804 -8.19 11.69 -29.42
CA ILE A 804 -6.72 11.77 -29.48
C ILE A 804 -6.25 12.03 -30.92
N GLU A 805 -6.76 11.27 -31.89
CA GLU A 805 -6.42 11.44 -33.31
C GLU A 805 -6.82 12.81 -33.85
N THR A 806 -8.02 13.26 -33.51
CA THR A 806 -8.48 14.61 -33.85
C THR A 806 -7.54 15.67 -33.28
N ARG A 807 -7.13 15.50 -32.01
CA ARG A 807 -6.17 16.40 -31.36
C ARG A 807 -4.79 16.36 -32.02
N MET A 808 -4.29 15.20 -32.40
CA MET A 808 -3.01 15.03 -33.10
C MET A 808 -2.99 15.72 -34.46
N VAL A 809 -4.11 15.72 -35.19
CA VAL A 809 -4.24 16.43 -36.47
C VAL A 809 -4.28 17.95 -36.26
N GLN A 810 -4.97 18.42 -35.22
CA GLN A 810 -5.13 19.85 -34.94
C GLN A 810 -3.89 20.49 -34.30
N TRP A 811 -3.15 19.74 -33.48
CA TRP A 811 -2.06 20.27 -32.65
C TRP A 811 -0.93 20.95 -33.44
N PRO A 812 -0.41 20.41 -34.56
CA PRO A 812 0.64 21.08 -35.33
C PRO A 812 0.20 22.43 -35.91
N ALA A 813 -1.07 22.53 -36.34
CA ALA A 813 -1.64 23.77 -36.84
C ALA A 813 -1.78 24.81 -35.72
N GLU A 814 -2.24 24.40 -34.54
CA GLU A 814 -2.28 25.25 -33.34
C GLU A 814 -0.90 25.78 -32.96
N VAL A 815 0.11 24.91 -32.87
CA VAL A 815 1.48 25.31 -32.51
C VAL A 815 2.08 26.26 -33.56
N THR A 816 1.80 26.04 -34.84
CA THR A 816 2.26 26.92 -35.93
C THR A 816 1.64 28.31 -35.81
N THR A 817 0.32 28.35 -35.58
CA THR A 817 -0.46 29.58 -35.40
C THR A 817 0.01 30.34 -34.15
N ALA A 818 0.24 29.62 -33.05
CA ALA A 818 0.75 30.18 -31.80
C ALA A 818 2.16 30.76 -31.98
N ARG A 819 3.05 30.07 -32.71
CA ARG A 819 4.40 30.55 -33.03
C ARG A 819 4.36 31.80 -33.90
N TYR A 820 3.48 31.84 -34.89
CA TYR A 820 3.28 33.02 -35.75
C TYR A 820 2.85 34.22 -34.92
N MET A 821 1.80 34.09 -34.12
CA MET A 821 1.28 35.17 -33.27
C MET A 821 2.32 35.61 -32.21
N LEU A 822 3.01 34.67 -31.57
CA LEU A 822 4.06 34.95 -30.61
C LEU A 822 5.20 35.79 -31.22
N ALA A 823 5.64 35.45 -32.44
CA ALA A 823 6.66 36.21 -33.13
C ALA A 823 6.23 37.67 -33.36
N HIS A 824 4.95 37.91 -33.71
CA HIS A 824 4.43 39.27 -33.89
C HIS A 824 4.29 40.03 -32.57
N PHE A 825 3.98 39.35 -31.47
CA PHE A 825 4.03 39.97 -30.14
C PHE A 825 5.46 40.31 -29.68
N GLN A 826 6.45 39.49 -30.01
CA GLN A 826 7.86 39.72 -29.66
C GLN A 826 8.52 40.79 -30.56
N GLN A 827 8.09 40.93 -31.81
CA GLN A 827 8.60 41.91 -32.77
C GLN A 827 8.07 43.34 -32.58
N GLY A 828 7.41 43.65 -31.45
CA GLY A 828 6.78 44.95 -31.21
C GLY A 828 7.72 46.14 -31.38
N HIS A 829 7.61 46.80 -32.54
CA HIS A 829 7.86 48.21 -32.76
C HIS A 829 6.63 49.03 -32.34
#